data_AF-A0A954XM50-F1
#
_entry.id   AF-A0A954XM50-F1
#
_cell.length_a   1.000
_cell.length_b   1.000
_cell.length_c   1.000
_cell.angle_alpha   90.00
_cell.angle_beta   90.00
_cell.angle_gamma   90.00
#
_symmetry.space_group_name_H-M   'P 1'
#
loop_
_entity.id
_entity.type
_entity.pdbx_description
1 polymer ?
#
loop_
_entity_poly.entity_id
_entity_poly.type
_entity_poly.pdbx_seq_one_letter_code
_entity_poly.pdbx_strand_id
1 'polypeptide(L)'
;MHWRRRYYLGLTFVSAAAVFSCIHFARADATVFPGFEEEIAPLLIKRCLECHQEKEPSGGLALASAATLMAGGDSGLAISTESPEESQLLSRVLSGEMPPEKKGVSQKLPDEEIALLSRWVQAGAPWPQKRTLELYEITTEVRGGRDWWSLQPIKRVEPPWVEHSDMVNNPIDAFILSRLEQENLEPAPLASKRQLLRRVYYDVIGLPPTYEEVAAFEADDSAGAWQRVVDRLLESPQYGERWARYWLDLVRFAETSGYERDQEKQFAWRYRDWVVDALNRDMPYDRFVVEQLAGDELADCSERSVIATGMLRLGTWNDEPNDPQDYVYDRLEDLVHVTSSAFLGLTVKCARCHDHKFDAIPQTDYYRLAAVFWPGAIQPRDAKLLGGPSAAELGFENVLGWTDLGAKAEPLYLLRQGERSKPGQVVSAGPLSFVRSLARPFEPPPVEAETTTRRLQLARWIVDPRNPLTSRVLVNRLWQHHFGEGLVRSPNNFGFRGELPTHPLLLDWLADELIQGQWKLKRMHKLILMSRTYRQSAMHPEFEQYNERDAANRLWWRAARRRIDAEALRDSMLFAAGELDETLGGPSFRAEISSNALEGLSRKDAAWQASPPEQQRRRSLYMFAQRSLLSPMMTAFDFCDTVAPCGKRDVTTVPTQALALLNNSFSHNCSQALAKRIVESAGDDSATRVKLAWQFALGRAPTASEQRLAQAHLDEGHRRFEQTATDMRSVELTSLESLCHVLINTNEFVYVD
;
A
#
# COMPACT_ATOMS: atom_id res chain seq x y z
N MET A 1 -9.84 10.37 80.91
CA MET A 1 -9.90 9.96 82.33
C MET A 1 -8.54 9.37 82.71
N HIS A 2 -7.94 9.93 83.76
CA HIS A 2 -6.76 9.53 84.54
C HIS A 2 -5.35 9.42 83.92
N TRP A 3 -4.58 10.45 84.27
CA TRP A 3 -3.12 10.53 84.43
C TRP A 3 -2.58 9.68 85.60
N ARG A 4 -1.30 9.24 85.49
CA ARG A 4 -0.15 9.36 86.47
C ARG A 4 0.86 8.20 86.25
N ARG A 5 2.11 8.44 85.80
CA ARG A 5 3.36 8.86 86.48
C ARG A 5 3.95 7.89 87.54
N ARG A 6 5.09 7.30 87.14
CA ARG A 6 6.41 7.09 87.82
C ARG A 6 6.48 6.35 89.16
N TYR A 7 7.37 5.34 89.25
CA TYR A 7 8.42 5.24 90.28
C TYR A 7 9.68 4.53 89.75
N TYR A 8 10.83 5.03 90.23
CA TYR A 8 12.21 4.58 90.02
C TYR A 8 12.58 3.48 91.02
N LEU A 9 13.48 2.56 90.63
CA LEU A 9 14.51 2.00 91.51
C LEU A 9 15.61 1.37 90.65
N GLY A 10 16.84 1.86 90.82
CA GLY A 10 18.04 1.30 90.20
C GLY A 10 18.78 0.37 91.15
N LEU A 11 19.61 -0.51 90.61
CA LEU A 11 20.77 -1.09 91.29
C LEU A 11 21.73 -1.74 90.27
N THR A 12 22.94 -1.16 90.25
CA THR A 12 24.28 -1.78 90.16
C THR A 12 24.69 -2.67 88.98
N PHE A 13 25.69 -2.13 88.27
CA PHE A 13 26.75 -2.77 87.48
C PHE A 13 27.23 -4.16 87.95
N VAL A 14 27.31 -5.11 87.00
CA VAL A 14 28.49 -5.97 86.80
C VAL A 14 28.72 -6.13 85.29
N SER A 15 29.93 -5.80 84.89
CA SER A 15 30.50 -5.84 83.54
C SER A 15 30.73 -7.27 83.03
N ALA A 16 30.24 -7.56 81.82
CA ALA A 16 30.75 -8.64 80.97
C ALA A 16 30.92 -8.10 79.55
N ALA A 17 32.17 -7.92 79.14
CA ALA A 17 32.54 -7.51 77.79
C ALA A 17 32.25 -8.67 76.83
N ALA A 18 31.26 -8.50 75.95
CA ALA A 18 31.07 -9.31 74.76
C ALA A 18 31.24 -8.39 73.55
N VAL A 19 32.33 -8.61 72.82
CA VAL A 19 32.59 -7.99 71.51
C VAL A 19 31.56 -8.52 70.53
N PHE A 20 30.44 -7.81 70.37
CA PHE A 20 29.55 -8.03 69.24
C PHE A 20 30.14 -7.30 68.03
N SER A 21 30.79 -8.09 67.17
CA SER A 21 31.14 -7.66 65.82
C SER A 21 29.83 -7.38 65.08
N CYS A 22 29.55 -6.11 64.80
CA CYS A 22 28.48 -5.70 63.90
C CYS A 22 28.81 -6.19 62.49
N ILE A 23 28.35 -7.39 62.14
CA ILE A 23 28.19 -7.76 60.73
C ILE A 23 26.93 -7.02 60.25
N HIS A 24 27.12 -5.79 59.78
CA HIS A 24 26.21 -5.23 58.79
C HIS A 24 26.34 -6.12 57.56
N PHE A 25 25.41 -7.06 57.38
CA PHE A 25 25.11 -7.56 56.06
C PHE A 25 24.53 -6.38 55.27
N ALA A 26 25.41 -5.63 54.61
CA ALA A 26 25.00 -4.85 53.47
C ALA A 26 24.37 -5.84 52.49
N ARG A 27 23.04 -5.78 52.36
CA ARG A 27 22.37 -6.26 51.16
C ARG A 27 23.01 -5.48 50.02
N ALA A 28 23.86 -6.13 49.24
CA ALA A 28 24.27 -5.61 47.95
C ALA A 28 22.99 -5.50 47.11
N ASP A 29 22.42 -4.30 47.05
CA ASP A 29 21.52 -3.95 45.96
C ASP A 29 22.30 -4.20 44.68
N ALA A 30 21.79 -5.09 43.83
CA ALA A 30 22.40 -5.45 42.56
C ALA A 30 22.67 -4.17 41.76
N THR A 31 23.94 -3.77 41.69
CA THR A 31 24.38 -2.57 41.00
C THR A 31 24.15 -2.77 39.50
N VAL A 32 23.11 -2.15 38.95
CA VAL A 32 22.90 -2.07 37.50
C VAL A 32 24.10 -1.32 36.92
N PHE A 33 24.72 -1.85 35.85
CA PHE A 33 25.79 -1.15 35.16
C PHE A 33 25.25 0.18 34.62
N PRO A 34 25.83 1.35 34.98
CA PRO A 34 25.43 2.62 34.39
C PRO A 34 25.65 2.55 32.86
N GLY A 35 24.59 2.75 32.07
CA GLY A 35 24.65 2.61 30.61
C GLY A 35 24.32 1.20 30.09
N PHE A 36 23.78 0.28 30.89
CA PHE A 36 23.42 -1.06 30.36
C PHE A 36 22.43 -0.97 29.21
N GLU A 37 21.33 -0.22 29.35
CA GLU A 37 20.30 -0.13 28.29
C GLU A 37 20.75 0.74 27.12
N GLU A 38 21.56 1.76 27.37
CA GLU A 38 22.01 2.72 26.36
C GLU A 38 23.22 2.24 25.57
N GLU A 39 24.09 1.43 26.16
CA GLU A 39 25.38 1.03 25.59
C GLU A 39 25.54 -0.50 25.45
N ILE A 40 25.31 -1.27 26.53
CA ILE A 40 25.58 -2.72 26.54
C ILE A 40 24.52 -3.54 25.82
N ALA A 41 23.24 -3.31 26.10
CA ALA A 41 22.15 -4.01 25.45
C ALA A 41 22.20 -3.82 23.92
N PRO A 42 22.39 -2.59 23.39
CA PRO A 42 22.57 -2.40 21.96
C PRO A 42 23.77 -3.14 21.38
N LEU A 43 24.90 -3.14 22.10
CA LEU A 43 26.10 -3.87 21.67
C LEU A 43 25.82 -5.38 21.56
N LEU A 44 25.24 -5.99 22.59
CA LEU A 44 24.92 -7.42 22.60
C LEU A 44 23.88 -7.78 21.54
N ILE A 45 22.82 -6.98 21.38
CA ILE A 45 21.80 -7.20 20.34
C ILE A 45 22.42 -7.12 18.95
N LYS A 46 23.27 -6.12 18.70
CA LYS A 46 23.89 -5.87 17.40
C LYS A 46 24.97 -6.88 17.02
N ARG A 47 25.81 -7.31 17.98
CA ARG A 47 27.01 -8.11 17.70
C ARG A 47 26.88 -9.59 18.05
N CYS A 48 25.99 -9.94 18.98
CA CYS A 48 26.01 -11.27 19.59
C CYS A 48 24.72 -12.06 19.35
N LEU A 49 23.54 -11.43 19.48
CA LEU A 49 22.28 -12.18 19.53
C LEU A 49 21.89 -12.86 18.20
N GLU A 50 22.41 -12.45 17.05
CA GLU A 50 22.11 -13.13 15.77
C GLU A 50 22.51 -14.62 15.82
N CYS A 51 23.63 -14.93 16.48
CA CYS A 51 24.11 -16.31 16.64
C CYS A 51 23.88 -16.87 18.06
N HIS A 52 23.76 -16.01 19.07
CA HIS A 52 23.66 -16.38 20.49
C HIS A 52 22.28 -16.07 21.09
N GLN A 53 21.22 -16.19 20.30
CA GLN A 53 19.84 -16.18 20.78
C GLN A 53 19.47 -17.50 21.47
N GLU A 54 18.36 -17.54 22.20
CA GLU A 54 17.92 -18.74 22.93
C GLU A 54 17.55 -19.92 22.02
N LYS A 55 17.10 -19.64 20.79
CA LYS A 55 16.70 -20.66 19.82
C LYS A 55 17.91 -21.09 18.99
N GLU A 56 18.40 -22.30 19.25
CA GLU A 56 19.55 -22.92 18.58
C GLU A 56 20.84 -22.04 18.65
N PRO A 57 21.31 -21.68 19.87
CA PRO A 57 22.50 -20.86 20.03
C PRO A 57 23.76 -21.53 19.50
N SER A 58 24.60 -20.77 18.83
CA SER A 58 25.93 -21.22 18.40
C SER A 58 26.82 -21.54 19.61
N GLY A 59 27.43 -22.72 19.61
CA GLY A 59 28.26 -23.22 20.72
C GLY A 59 27.52 -23.36 22.05
N GLY A 60 26.19 -23.57 22.01
CA GLY A 60 25.36 -23.73 23.19
C GLY A 60 25.20 -22.45 24.05
N LEU A 61 25.78 -21.32 23.63
CA LEU A 61 25.83 -20.08 24.40
C LEU A 61 24.69 -19.13 24.02
N ALA A 62 23.79 -18.84 24.97
CA ALA A 62 22.74 -17.85 24.80
C ALA A 62 23.00 -16.57 25.63
N LEU A 63 22.97 -15.41 24.98
CA LEU A 63 23.36 -14.11 25.55
C LEU A 63 22.15 -13.17 25.76
N ALA A 64 20.94 -13.73 25.80
CA ALA A 64 19.70 -12.96 25.89
C ALA A 64 19.35 -12.55 27.33
N SER A 65 19.85 -13.23 28.37
CA SER A 65 19.52 -12.91 29.76
C SER A 65 20.71 -13.16 30.69
N ALA A 66 20.65 -12.59 31.91
CA ALA A 66 21.61 -12.87 32.96
C ALA A 66 21.74 -14.39 33.25
N ALA A 67 20.61 -15.10 33.28
CA ALA A 67 20.59 -16.52 33.58
C ALA A 67 21.31 -17.35 32.51
N THR A 68 21.05 -17.06 31.24
CA THR A 68 21.68 -17.78 30.12
C THR A 68 23.15 -17.41 29.96
N LEU A 69 23.51 -16.14 30.18
CA LEU A 69 24.90 -15.69 30.19
C LEU A 69 25.73 -16.42 31.25
N MET A 70 25.19 -16.56 32.46
CA MET A 70 25.86 -17.21 33.59
C MET A 70 25.89 -18.74 33.45
N ALA A 71 24.95 -19.35 32.71
CA ALA A 71 24.97 -20.78 32.42
C ALA A 71 26.15 -21.18 31.52
N GLY A 72 26.65 -20.26 30.68
CA GLY A 72 27.73 -20.52 29.74
C GLY A 72 27.28 -21.31 28.51
N GLY A 73 28.25 -21.89 27.78
CA GLY A 73 28.01 -22.71 26.59
C GLY A 73 28.87 -23.97 26.58
N ASP A 74 29.02 -24.59 25.41
CA ASP A 74 29.75 -25.86 25.24
C ASP A 74 31.23 -25.77 25.64
N SER A 75 31.80 -24.55 25.65
CA SER A 75 33.19 -24.27 26.07
C SER A 75 33.32 -23.94 27.57
N GLY A 76 32.24 -23.99 28.34
CA GLY A 76 32.20 -23.63 29.77
C GLY A 76 31.61 -22.25 30.04
N LEU A 77 31.96 -21.66 31.19
CA LEU A 77 31.43 -20.37 31.63
C LEU A 77 31.86 -19.24 30.69
N ALA A 78 30.89 -18.43 30.24
CA ALA A 78 31.16 -17.26 29.41
C ALA A 78 31.75 -16.09 30.23
N ILE A 79 31.30 -15.95 31.48
CA ILE A 79 31.73 -14.93 32.43
C ILE A 79 32.22 -15.63 33.70
N SER A 80 33.42 -15.27 34.17
CA SER A 80 33.94 -15.69 35.47
C SER A 80 33.59 -14.63 36.51
N THR A 81 32.95 -15.06 37.61
CA THR A 81 32.60 -14.17 38.73
C THR A 81 33.77 -13.96 39.69
N GLU A 82 34.78 -14.84 39.66
CA GLU A 82 35.98 -14.77 40.51
C GLU A 82 37.11 -14.00 39.82
N SER A 83 37.27 -14.18 38.50
CA SER A 83 38.31 -13.53 37.68
C SER A 83 37.71 -12.98 36.38
N PRO A 84 36.99 -11.84 36.41
CA PRO A 84 36.30 -11.29 35.24
C PRO A 84 37.18 -11.07 34.01
N GLU A 85 38.45 -10.72 34.18
CA GLU A 85 39.45 -10.56 33.11
C GLU A 85 39.79 -11.88 32.38
N GLU A 86 39.56 -13.03 33.01
CA GLU A 86 39.76 -14.37 32.42
C GLU A 86 38.48 -14.91 31.76
N SER A 87 37.41 -14.10 31.69
CA SER A 87 36.14 -14.49 31.07
C SER A 87 36.33 -14.87 29.61
N GLN A 88 35.84 -16.06 29.23
CA GLN A 88 35.97 -16.56 27.85
C GLN A 88 35.33 -15.64 26.82
N LEU A 89 34.20 -15.00 27.15
CA LEU A 89 33.55 -14.03 26.28
C LEU A 89 34.54 -12.92 25.87
N LEU A 90 35.24 -12.36 26.85
CA LEU A 90 36.19 -11.28 26.63
C LEU A 90 37.43 -11.78 25.85
N SER A 91 37.96 -12.95 26.21
CA SER A 91 39.11 -13.55 25.51
C SER A 91 38.85 -13.76 24.02
N ARG A 92 37.67 -14.26 23.64
CA ARG A 92 37.33 -14.54 22.23
C ARG A 92 37.04 -13.27 21.42
N VAL A 93 36.50 -12.24 22.07
CA VAL A 93 36.31 -10.93 21.43
C VAL A 93 37.64 -10.21 21.23
N LEU A 94 38.55 -10.24 22.22
CA LEU A 94 39.87 -9.61 22.13
C LEU A 94 40.76 -10.28 21.08
N SER A 95 40.70 -11.61 20.96
CA SER A 95 41.46 -12.36 19.94
C SER A 95 40.95 -12.13 18.52
N GLY A 96 39.75 -11.56 18.36
CA GLY A 96 39.08 -11.41 17.07
C GLY A 96 38.45 -12.70 16.53
N GLU A 97 38.37 -13.75 17.35
CA GLU A 97 37.67 -14.99 17.01
C GLU A 97 36.16 -14.76 16.94
N MET A 98 35.64 -13.88 17.80
CA MET A 98 34.22 -13.54 17.85
C MET A 98 34.01 -12.03 17.66
N PRO A 99 33.08 -11.62 16.77
CA PRO A 99 32.33 -12.42 15.81
C PRO A 99 33.22 -13.07 14.73
N PRO A 100 32.82 -14.24 14.20
CA PRO A 100 33.61 -14.96 13.21
C PRO A 100 33.68 -14.20 11.88
N GLU A 101 34.71 -14.50 11.07
CA GLU A 101 34.86 -13.91 9.75
C GLU A 101 33.68 -14.23 8.83
N LYS A 102 33.23 -13.24 8.07
CA LYS A 102 32.15 -13.42 7.09
C LYS A 102 32.74 -13.34 5.69
N LYS A 103 32.75 -14.48 4.97
CA LYS A 103 33.36 -14.60 3.64
C LYS A 103 34.82 -14.14 3.58
N GLY A 104 35.60 -14.48 4.61
CA GLY A 104 37.02 -14.11 4.72
C GLY A 104 37.27 -12.64 5.09
N VAL A 105 36.23 -11.91 5.49
CA VAL A 105 36.35 -10.53 5.99
C VAL A 105 36.18 -10.54 7.51
N SER A 106 37.20 -10.03 8.22
CA SER A 106 37.17 -9.88 9.68
C SER A 106 35.93 -9.10 10.13
N GLN A 107 35.29 -9.59 11.18
CA GLN A 107 34.14 -8.94 11.84
C GLN A 107 34.52 -8.44 13.25
N LYS A 108 35.82 -8.24 13.51
CA LYS A 108 36.31 -7.76 14.80
C LYS A 108 35.60 -6.46 15.19
N LEU A 109 35.20 -6.39 16.46
CA LEU A 109 34.56 -5.19 17.01
C LEU A 109 35.52 -4.00 16.96
N PRO A 110 35.00 -2.77 16.76
CA PRO A 110 35.76 -1.55 17.01
C PRO A 110 36.33 -1.52 18.43
N ASP A 111 37.51 -0.92 18.61
CA ASP A 111 38.20 -0.89 19.90
C ASP A 111 37.35 -0.23 21.00
N GLU A 112 36.50 0.74 20.65
CA GLU A 112 35.57 1.39 21.58
C GLU A 112 34.49 0.42 22.10
N GLU A 113 33.91 -0.41 21.22
CA GLU A 113 32.93 -1.44 21.60
C GLU A 113 33.59 -2.53 22.46
N ILE A 114 34.84 -2.91 22.14
CA ILE A 114 35.63 -3.86 22.95
C ILE A 114 35.90 -3.28 24.34
N ALA A 115 36.32 -2.01 24.44
CA ALA A 115 36.58 -1.35 25.70
C ALA A 115 35.31 -1.25 26.56
N LEU A 116 34.16 -0.95 25.95
CA LEU A 116 32.86 -0.95 26.59
C LEU A 116 32.50 -2.34 27.14
N LEU A 117 32.60 -3.39 26.31
CA LEU A 117 32.34 -4.77 26.72
C LEU A 117 33.29 -5.19 27.86
N SER A 118 34.57 -4.83 27.76
CA SER A 118 35.59 -5.13 28.77
C SER A 118 35.23 -4.53 30.12
N ARG A 119 34.85 -3.24 30.17
CA ARG A 119 34.44 -2.57 31.40
C ARG A 119 33.22 -3.24 32.04
N TRP A 120 32.23 -3.62 31.22
CA TRP A 120 31.03 -4.28 31.70
C TRP A 120 31.32 -5.68 32.26
N VAL A 121 32.10 -6.49 31.55
CA VAL A 121 32.52 -7.82 32.03
C VAL A 121 33.35 -7.69 33.30
N GLN A 122 34.32 -6.77 33.36
CA GLN A 122 35.17 -6.51 34.53
C GLN A 122 34.36 -6.07 35.77
N ALA A 123 33.22 -5.41 35.57
CA ALA A 123 32.29 -5.07 36.64
C ALA A 123 31.44 -6.27 37.13
N GLY A 124 31.73 -7.49 36.64
CA GLY A 124 30.96 -8.71 36.94
C GLY A 124 29.75 -8.94 36.03
N ALA A 125 29.73 -8.30 34.85
CA ALA A 125 28.61 -8.30 33.91
C ALA A 125 27.24 -7.98 34.57
N PRO A 126 27.11 -6.85 35.32
CA PRO A 126 25.88 -6.55 36.01
C PRO A 126 24.73 -6.38 35.02
N TRP A 127 23.61 -7.04 35.30
CA TRP A 127 22.47 -7.17 34.39
C TRP A 127 21.16 -6.76 35.10
N PRO A 128 20.27 -5.97 34.48
CA PRO A 128 19.03 -5.53 35.13
C PRO A 128 18.09 -6.69 35.46
N GLN A 129 17.44 -6.66 36.62
CA GLN A 129 16.54 -7.74 37.04
C GLN A 129 15.41 -7.96 36.02
N LYS A 130 15.16 -9.23 35.66
CA LYS A 130 14.12 -9.67 34.71
C LYS A 130 14.24 -9.08 33.31
N ARG A 131 15.41 -8.55 32.95
CA ARG A 131 15.68 -8.08 31.59
C ARG A 131 16.09 -9.25 30.70
N THR A 132 15.32 -9.48 29.64
CA THR A 132 15.70 -10.36 28.54
C THR A 132 15.82 -9.52 27.28
N LEU A 133 16.98 -9.55 26.63
CA LEU A 133 17.21 -8.91 25.35
C LEU A 133 16.50 -9.72 24.27
N GLU A 134 15.82 -9.03 23.37
CA GLU A 134 15.21 -9.64 22.22
C GLU A 134 15.94 -9.18 20.97
N LEU A 135 16.17 -10.12 20.04
CA LEU A 135 16.90 -9.82 18.82
C LEU A 135 16.29 -8.60 18.10
N TYR A 136 14.97 -8.55 17.92
CA TYR A 136 14.27 -7.48 17.20
C TYR A 136 13.88 -6.26 18.06
N GLU A 137 14.57 -6.01 19.17
CA GLU A 137 14.27 -4.86 20.02
C GLU A 137 14.68 -3.53 19.39
N ILE A 138 15.88 -3.46 18.82
CA ILE A 138 16.44 -2.24 18.23
C ILE A 138 16.79 -2.41 16.75
N THR A 139 16.79 -1.30 16.03
CA THR A 139 17.21 -1.20 14.64
C THR A 139 18.73 -1.14 14.58
N THR A 140 19.30 -1.84 13.61
CA THR A 140 20.73 -1.87 13.34
C THR A 140 21.00 -1.49 11.89
N GLU A 141 22.28 -1.37 11.51
CA GLU A 141 22.70 -1.01 10.14
C GLU A 141 22.20 -2.00 9.06
N VAL A 142 21.82 -3.22 9.47
CA VAL A 142 21.48 -4.31 8.55
C VAL A 142 20.03 -4.76 8.65
N ARG A 143 19.27 -4.28 9.65
CA ARG A 143 17.93 -4.80 9.96
C ARG A 143 17.12 -3.86 10.86
N GLY A 144 15.82 -3.76 10.60
CA GLY A 144 14.85 -3.03 11.42
C GLY A 144 14.47 -3.79 12.69
N GLY A 145 14.45 -3.07 13.80
CA GLY A 145 13.88 -3.51 15.07
C GLY A 145 12.45 -3.02 15.25
N ARG A 146 11.88 -3.26 16.42
CA ARG A 146 10.55 -2.75 16.81
C ARG A 146 10.54 -1.26 17.13
N ASP A 147 11.71 -0.65 17.26
CA ASP A 147 11.93 0.80 17.30
C ASP A 147 11.85 1.47 15.91
N TRP A 148 11.69 0.68 14.83
CA TRP A 148 11.56 1.22 13.48
C TRP A 148 10.39 2.20 13.37
N TRP A 149 10.59 3.28 12.61
CA TRP A 149 9.71 4.45 12.61
C TRP A 149 8.23 4.11 12.34
N SER A 150 7.96 3.18 11.42
CA SER A 150 6.60 2.84 10.99
C SER A 150 5.86 1.97 12.01
N LEU A 151 6.61 1.34 12.92
CA LEU A 151 6.09 0.50 14.00
C LEU A 151 5.86 1.32 15.28
N GLN A 152 6.32 2.57 15.32
CA GLN A 152 6.09 3.45 16.47
C GLN A 152 4.63 3.94 16.47
N PRO A 153 4.03 4.16 17.66
CA PRO A 153 2.72 4.79 17.76
C PRO A 153 2.63 6.08 16.94
N ILE A 154 1.45 6.35 16.38
CA ILE A 154 1.18 7.59 15.64
C ILE A 154 1.29 8.76 16.60
N LYS A 155 2.12 9.75 16.25
CA LYS A 155 2.25 10.97 17.03
C LYS A 155 1.14 11.93 16.67
N ARG A 156 0.47 12.49 17.68
CA ARG A 156 -0.38 13.65 17.50
C ARG A 156 0.52 14.88 17.42
N VAL A 157 0.53 15.54 16.27
CA VAL A 157 1.44 16.65 15.95
C VAL A 157 0.60 17.88 15.64
N GLU A 158 0.95 19.04 16.20
CA GLU A 158 0.35 20.31 15.78
C GLU A 158 1.03 20.83 14.51
N PRO A 159 0.32 21.53 13.61
CA PRO A 159 0.92 22.10 12.41
C PRO A 159 2.09 23.03 12.79
N PRO A 160 3.24 22.96 12.10
CA PRO A 160 4.40 23.77 12.43
C PRO A 160 4.14 25.25 12.16
N TRP A 161 4.84 26.11 12.89
CA TRP A 161 4.92 27.52 12.54
C TRP A 161 5.80 27.70 11.30
N VAL A 162 5.40 28.62 10.42
CA VAL A 162 6.08 28.95 9.15
C VAL A 162 6.14 30.46 9.00
N GLU A 163 7.18 30.94 8.32
CA GLU A 163 7.39 32.38 8.11
C GLU A 163 6.30 32.96 7.18
N HIS A 164 6.03 32.26 6.07
CA HIS A 164 5.06 32.68 5.05
C HIS A 164 3.66 32.11 5.32
N SER A 165 3.12 32.39 6.51
CA SER A 165 1.80 31.90 6.95
C SER A 165 0.63 32.31 6.04
N ASP A 166 0.78 33.36 5.23
CA ASP A 166 -0.18 33.78 4.20
C ASP A 166 -0.33 32.77 3.05
N MET A 167 0.65 31.88 2.86
CA MET A 167 0.61 30.80 1.89
C MET A 167 -0.06 29.51 2.40
N VAL A 168 -0.52 29.49 3.65
CA VAL A 168 -1.13 28.30 4.28
C VAL A 168 -2.65 28.35 4.14
N ASN A 169 -3.24 27.48 3.31
CA ASN A 169 -4.71 27.32 3.26
C ASN A 169 -5.19 26.34 4.33
N ASN A 170 -4.42 25.28 4.57
CA ASN A 170 -4.73 24.28 5.58
C ASN A 170 -3.43 23.66 6.16
N PRO A 171 -3.51 22.80 7.20
CA PRO A 171 -2.32 22.23 7.84
C PRO A 171 -1.32 21.49 6.92
N ILE A 172 -1.77 20.90 5.80
CA ILE A 172 -0.85 20.24 4.85
C ILE A 172 0.17 21.26 4.34
N ASP A 173 -0.30 22.46 3.99
CA ASP A 173 0.54 23.52 3.46
C ASP A 173 1.59 23.94 4.49
N ALA A 174 1.25 24.01 5.78
CA ALA A 174 2.19 24.35 6.85
C ALA A 174 3.33 23.32 6.96
N PHE A 175 3.02 22.02 6.90
CA PHE A 175 4.06 20.99 6.96
C PHE A 175 4.99 21.01 5.74
N ILE A 176 4.44 21.20 4.54
CA ILE A 176 5.21 21.26 3.30
C ILE A 176 6.07 22.54 3.28
N LEU A 177 5.47 23.69 3.58
CA LEU A 177 6.14 24.98 3.58
C LEU A 177 7.26 25.04 4.63
N SER A 178 7.03 24.50 5.84
CA SER A 178 8.08 24.41 6.87
C SER A 178 9.32 23.65 6.36
N ARG A 179 9.13 22.58 5.57
CA ARG A 179 10.24 21.83 4.98
C ARG A 179 10.91 22.61 3.85
N LEU A 180 10.15 23.31 3.02
CA LEU A 180 10.68 24.16 1.94
C LEU A 180 11.50 25.33 2.49
N GLU A 181 11.02 26.02 3.53
CA GLU A 181 11.71 27.12 4.20
C GLU A 181 13.05 26.68 4.81
N GLN A 182 13.11 25.50 5.47
CA GLN A 182 14.36 24.91 5.97
C GLN A 182 15.39 24.67 4.87
N GLU A 183 14.92 24.40 3.65
CA GLU A 183 15.75 24.18 2.47
C GLU A 183 15.90 25.45 1.63
N ASN A 184 15.41 26.62 2.04
CA ASN A 184 15.44 27.85 1.23
C ASN A 184 14.87 27.62 -0.19
N LEU A 185 13.73 26.94 -0.27
CA LEU A 185 12.94 26.75 -1.47
C LEU A 185 11.57 27.40 -1.30
N GLU A 186 10.98 27.85 -2.41
CA GLU A 186 9.62 28.35 -2.44
C GLU A 186 8.69 27.37 -3.19
N PRO A 187 7.39 27.33 -2.85
CA PRO A 187 6.43 26.55 -3.62
C PRO A 187 6.14 27.22 -4.97
N ALA A 188 5.84 26.41 -5.99
CA ALA A 188 5.42 26.88 -7.29
C ALA A 188 4.17 27.76 -7.19
N PRO A 189 3.99 28.71 -8.14
CA PRO A 189 2.76 29.49 -8.21
C PRO A 189 1.56 28.56 -8.39
N LEU A 190 0.36 29.06 -8.07
CA LEU A 190 -0.87 28.32 -8.33
C LEU A 190 -1.01 28.00 -9.81
N ALA A 191 -1.49 26.80 -10.13
CA ALA A 191 -1.86 26.44 -11.49
C ALA A 191 -3.04 27.29 -11.98
N SER A 192 -3.15 27.44 -13.30
CA SER A 192 -4.31 28.12 -13.91
C SER A 192 -5.62 27.41 -13.54
N LYS A 193 -6.76 28.13 -13.54
CA LYS A 193 -8.07 27.55 -13.26
C LYS A 193 -8.38 26.33 -14.15
N ARG A 194 -8.05 26.41 -15.44
CA ARG A 194 -8.18 25.29 -16.39
C ARG A 194 -7.34 24.08 -15.99
N GLN A 195 -6.05 24.26 -15.70
CA GLN A 195 -5.17 23.17 -15.29
C GLN A 195 -5.67 22.52 -13.99
N LEU A 196 -6.06 23.33 -13.00
CA LEU A 196 -6.63 22.83 -11.76
C LEU A 196 -7.91 22.03 -11.97
N LEU A 197 -8.82 22.53 -12.81
CA LEU A 197 -10.06 21.82 -13.11
C LEU A 197 -9.81 20.50 -13.81
N ARG A 198 -8.96 20.49 -14.85
CA ARG A 198 -8.59 19.26 -15.57
C ARG A 198 -7.95 18.24 -14.62
N ARG A 199 -7.04 18.70 -13.75
CA ARG A 199 -6.36 17.85 -12.76
C ARG A 199 -7.33 17.18 -11.79
N VAL A 200 -8.22 17.95 -11.16
CA VAL A 200 -9.15 17.38 -10.17
C VAL A 200 -10.18 16.46 -10.82
N TYR A 201 -10.57 16.70 -12.07
CA TYR A 201 -11.45 15.81 -12.82
C TYR A 201 -10.81 14.44 -13.05
N TYR A 202 -9.55 14.39 -13.52
CA TYR A 202 -8.84 13.11 -13.67
C TYR A 202 -8.52 12.44 -12.32
N ASP A 203 -8.18 13.21 -11.28
CA ASP A 203 -7.85 12.65 -9.97
C ASP A 203 -9.06 12.07 -9.25
N VAL A 204 -10.20 12.75 -9.33
CA VAL A 204 -11.39 12.39 -8.55
C VAL A 204 -12.29 11.43 -9.31
N ILE A 205 -12.51 11.64 -10.61
CA ILE A 205 -13.46 10.85 -11.40
C ILE A 205 -12.87 10.15 -12.63
N GLY A 206 -11.62 10.46 -13.01
CA GLY A 206 -10.91 9.78 -14.12
C GLY A 206 -11.35 10.19 -15.53
N LEU A 207 -12.13 11.26 -15.67
CA LEU A 207 -12.61 11.81 -16.94
C LEU A 207 -12.14 13.25 -17.09
N PRO A 208 -12.05 13.80 -18.31
CA PRO A 208 -11.83 15.24 -18.50
C PRO A 208 -13.11 16.06 -18.19
N PRO A 209 -12.98 17.35 -17.84
CA PRO A 209 -14.12 18.27 -17.80
C PRO A 209 -14.57 18.65 -19.22
N THR A 210 -15.84 19.06 -19.38
CA THR A 210 -16.28 19.66 -20.64
C THR A 210 -15.75 21.08 -20.79
N TYR A 211 -15.78 21.59 -22.03
CA TYR A 211 -15.41 22.98 -22.31
C TYR A 211 -16.28 23.98 -21.52
N GLU A 212 -17.59 23.71 -21.40
CA GLU A 212 -18.53 24.56 -20.69
C GLU A 212 -18.23 24.61 -19.20
N GLU A 213 -17.84 23.47 -18.61
CA GLU A 213 -17.43 23.40 -17.20
C GLU A 213 -16.14 24.19 -16.95
N VAL A 214 -15.17 24.09 -17.86
CA VAL A 214 -13.94 24.90 -17.82
C VAL A 214 -14.28 26.38 -17.90
N ALA A 215 -15.06 26.80 -18.90
CA ALA A 215 -15.42 28.20 -19.10
C ALA A 215 -16.21 28.77 -17.91
N ALA A 216 -17.14 28.00 -17.34
CA ALA A 216 -17.91 28.40 -16.18
C ALA A 216 -17.02 28.58 -14.93
N PHE A 217 -16.07 27.65 -14.70
CA PHE A 217 -15.16 27.77 -13.57
C PHE A 217 -14.15 28.92 -13.74
N GLU A 218 -13.66 29.13 -14.96
CA GLU A 218 -12.77 30.25 -15.28
C GLU A 218 -13.43 31.60 -14.97
N ALA A 219 -14.72 31.75 -15.28
CA ALA A 219 -15.52 32.95 -15.02
C ALA A 219 -15.98 33.11 -13.56
N ASP A 220 -15.91 32.07 -12.72
CA ASP A 220 -16.35 32.13 -11.32
C ASP A 220 -15.20 32.58 -10.40
N ASP A 221 -15.23 33.86 -9.99
CA ASP A 221 -14.26 34.45 -9.05
C ASP A 221 -14.75 34.47 -7.59
N SER A 222 -15.84 33.78 -7.28
CA SER A 222 -16.33 33.72 -5.90
C SER A 222 -15.42 32.88 -5.01
N ALA A 223 -15.30 33.27 -3.74
CA ALA A 223 -14.38 32.64 -2.77
C ALA A 223 -14.60 31.12 -2.55
N GLY A 224 -15.79 30.59 -2.87
CA GLY A 224 -16.15 29.18 -2.74
C GLY A 224 -16.11 28.36 -4.03
N ALA A 225 -15.68 28.94 -5.17
CA ALA A 225 -15.74 28.28 -6.48
C ALA A 225 -15.01 26.93 -6.49
N TRP A 226 -13.77 26.90 -5.99
CA TRP A 226 -12.97 25.68 -5.93
C TRP A 226 -13.60 24.60 -5.04
N GLN A 227 -14.10 25.00 -3.87
CA GLN A 227 -14.71 24.06 -2.93
C GLN A 227 -15.95 23.40 -3.55
N ARG A 228 -16.81 24.15 -4.26
CA ARG A 228 -18.00 23.60 -4.91
C ARG A 228 -17.66 22.57 -6.00
N VAL A 229 -16.57 22.81 -6.75
CA VAL A 229 -16.06 21.84 -7.73
C VAL A 229 -15.63 20.55 -7.02
N VAL A 230 -14.82 20.66 -5.96
CA VAL A 230 -14.35 19.50 -5.19
C VAL A 230 -15.53 18.73 -4.59
N ASP A 231 -16.48 19.41 -3.96
CA ASP A 231 -17.65 18.81 -3.33
C ASP A 231 -18.51 18.07 -4.37
N ARG A 232 -18.80 18.70 -5.51
CA ARG A 232 -19.54 18.08 -6.62
C ARG A 232 -18.86 16.81 -7.15
N LEU A 233 -17.54 16.84 -7.36
CA LEU A 233 -16.81 15.69 -7.89
C LEU A 233 -16.74 14.53 -6.90
N LEU A 234 -16.60 14.82 -5.60
CA LEU A 234 -16.63 13.79 -4.55
C LEU A 234 -18.02 13.18 -4.35
N GLU A 235 -19.09 13.91 -4.68
CA GLU A 235 -20.47 13.41 -4.69
C GLU A 235 -20.81 12.61 -5.97
N SER A 236 -20.04 12.79 -7.04
CA SER A 236 -20.23 12.11 -8.32
C SER A 236 -20.10 10.58 -8.17
N PRO A 237 -20.99 9.76 -8.78
CA PRO A 237 -20.85 8.31 -8.71
C PRO A 237 -19.58 7.76 -9.40
N GLN A 238 -19.00 8.52 -10.33
CA GLN A 238 -17.74 8.20 -11.00
C GLN A 238 -16.53 8.28 -10.04
N TYR A 239 -16.68 8.92 -8.86
CA TYR A 239 -15.67 8.88 -7.79
C TYR A 239 -15.35 7.45 -7.39
N GLY A 240 -16.39 6.66 -7.07
CA GLY A 240 -16.22 5.28 -6.66
C GLY A 240 -15.56 4.44 -7.73
N GLU A 241 -15.87 4.68 -9.00
CA GLU A 241 -15.24 3.99 -10.13
C GLU A 241 -13.74 4.32 -10.26
N ARG A 242 -13.39 5.61 -10.15
CA ARG A 242 -11.99 6.05 -10.21
C ARG A 242 -11.15 5.44 -9.10
N TRP A 243 -11.64 5.54 -7.87
CA TRP A 243 -10.91 5.09 -6.68
C TRP A 243 -10.95 3.57 -6.48
N ALA A 244 -12.00 2.89 -6.98
CA ALA A 244 -12.03 1.43 -7.01
C ALA A 244 -10.88 0.87 -7.86
N ARG A 245 -10.52 1.52 -8.98
CA ARG A 245 -9.43 1.04 -9.83
C ARG A 245 -8.12 0.85 -9.05
N TYR A 246 -7.75 1.84 -8.24
CA TYR A 246 -6.56 1.75 -7.40
C TYR A 246 -6.65 0.64 -6.35
N TRP A 247 -7.83 0.45 -5.75
CA TRP A 247 -8.03 -0.65 -4.79
C TRP A 247 -7.93 -2.02 -5.46
N LEU A 248 -8.51 -2.18 -6.64
CA LEU A 248 -8.56 -3.44 -7.38
C LEU A 248 -7.16 -3.91 -7.80
N ASP A 249 -6.23 -3.00 -8.07
CA ASP A 249 -4.81 -3.30 -8.32
C ASP A 249 -4.13 -3.92 -7.09
N LEU A 250 -4.47 -3.44 -5.88
CA LEU A 250 -3.91 -3.95 -4.63
C LEU A 250 -4.39 -5.37 -4.32
N VAL A 251 -5.67 -5.64 -4.60
CA VAL A 251 -6.32 -6.87 -4.18
C VAL A 251 -6.35 -7.95 -5.24
N ARG A 252 -5.61 -7.79 -6.33
CA ARG A 252 -5.44 -8.94 -7.24
C ARG A 252 -6.31 -8.94 -8.47
N PHE A 253 -7.16 -7.93 -8.64
CA PHE A 253 -8.46 -8.16 -9.25
C PHE A 253 -8.33 -8.60 -10.71
N ALA A 254 -8.86 -9.80 -10.97
CA ALA A 254 -9.14 -10.31 -12.29
C ALA A 254 -10.37 -11.20 -12.20
N GLU A 255 -11.07 -11.37 -13.31
CA GLU A 255 -12.27 -12.19 -13.38
C GLU A 255 -11.96 -13.63 -13.77
N THR A 256 -10.68 -13.98 -13.89
CA THR A 256 -10.22 -15.33 -14.19
C THR A 256 -9.10 -15.77 -13.23
N SER A 257 -8.78 -17.06 -13.27
CA SER A 257 -7.92 -17.74 -12.30
C SER A 257 -6.43 -17.79 -12.65
N GLY A 258 -6.08 -17.51 -13.90
CA GLY A 258 -4.75 -17.71 -14.44
C GLY A 258 -4.49 -19.19 -14.73
N TYR A 259 -3.21 -19.54 -14.93
CA TYR A 259 -2.77 -20.90 -15.28
C TYR A 259 -3.31 -21.39 -16.65
N GLU A 260 -3.10 -22.66 -16.96
CA GLU A 260 -3.32 -23.26 -18.28
C GLU A 260 -4.79 -23.18 -18.74
N ARG A 261 -5.75 -23.26 -17.81
CA ARG A 261 -7.19 -23.21 -18.11
C ARG A 261 -7.83 -21.83 -17.94
N ASP A 262 -7.17 -20.90 -17.24
CA ASP A 262 -7.63 -19.53 -16.96
C ASP A 262 -9.14 -19.40 -16.69
N GLN A 263 -9.63 -20.23 -15.77
CA GLN A 263 -11.06 -20.39 -15.50
C GLN A 263 -11.70 -19.09 -15.00
N GLU A 264 -12.86 -18.75 -15.56
CA GLU A 264 -13.65 -17.61 -15.13
C GLU A 264 -14.15 -17.79 -13.69
N LYS A 265 -13.92 -16.77 -12.88
CA LYS A 265 -14.42 -16.64 -11.51
C LYS A 265 -15.82 -16.04 -11.57
N GLN A 266 -16.82 -16.91 -11.68
CA GLN A 266 -18.22 -16.49 -11.72
C GLN A 266 -18.53 -15.50 -10.60
N PHE A 267 -19.21 -14.39 -10.95
CA PHE A 267 -19.61 -13.32 -10.03
C PHE A 267 -18.48 -12.44 -9.44
N ALA A 268 -17.23 -12.56 -9.89
CA ALA A 268 -16.14 -11.68 -9.45
C ALA A 268 -16.44 -10.18 -9.66
N TRP A 269 -17.17 -9.83 -10.74
CA TRP A 269 -17.62 -8.46 -11.00
C TRP A 269 -18.46 -7.85 -9.87
N ARG A 270 -19.17 -8.67 -9.07
CA ARG A 270 -19.94 -8.17 -7.92
C ARG A 270 -19.05 -7.61 -6.81
N TYR A 271 -17.85 -8.18 -6.64
CA TYR A 271 -16.87 -7.62 -5.70
C TYR A 271 -16.39 -6.24 -6.17
N ARG A 272 -16.09 -6.09 -7.46
CA ARG A 272 -15.73 -4.78 -8.05
C ARG A 272 -16.83 -3.76 -7.80
N ASP A 273 -18.09 -4.12 -8.05
CA ASP A 273 -19.22 -3.22 -7.84
C ASP A 273 -19.42 -2.89 -6.36
N TRP A 274 -19.18 -3.84 -5.46
CA TRP A 274 -19.17 -3.60 -4.01
C TRP A 274 -18.09 -2.57 -3.63
N VAL A 275 -16.87 -2.65 -4.18
CA VAL A 275 -15.82 -1.66 -3.93
C VAL A 275 -16.25 -0.27 -4.41
N VAL A 276 -16.79 -0.17 -5.64
CA VAL A 276 -17.28 1.10 -6.20
C VAL A 276 -18.35 1.71 -5.31
N ASP A 277 -19.36 0.94 -4.91
CA ASP A 277 -20.46 1.42 -4.09
C ASP A 277 -20.03 1.73 -2.64
N ALA A 278 -19.12 0.94 -2.05
CA ALA A 278 -18.56 1.22 -0.73
C ALA A 278 -17.83 2.57 -0.67
N LEU A 279 -17.03 2.88 -1.70
CA LEU A 279 -16.37 4.17 -1.84
C LEU A 279 -17.38 5.30 -2.09
N ASN A 280 -18.36 5.10 -2.98
CA ASN A 280 -19.38 6.12 -3.25
C ASN A 280 -20.22 6.48 -2.02
N ARG A 281 -20.52 5.50 -1.16
CA ARG A 281 -21.20 5.71 0.14
C ARG A 281 -20.30 6.30 1.22
N ASP A 282 -19.02 6.53 0.91
CA ASP A 282 -17.99 6.94 1.86
C ASP A 282 -18.00 6.02 3.09
N MET A 283 -18.06 4.70 2.84
CA MET A 283 -17.99 3.69 3.90
C MET A 283 -16.73 3.96 4.74
N PRO A 284 -16.84 4.01 6.08
CA PRO A 284 -15.67 4.11 6.94
C PRO A 284 -14.64 3.04 6.57
N TYR A 285 -13.39 3.43 6.36
CA TYR A 285 -12.36 2.51 5.89
C TYR A 285 -12.12 1.34 6.85
N ASP A 286 -12.27 1.55 8.15
CA ASP A 286 -12.23 0.46 9.14
C ASP A 286 -13.31 -0.60 8.86
N ARG A 287 -14.54 -0.19 8.56
CA ARG A 287 -15.61 -1.10 8.14
C ARG A 287 -15.30 -1.76 6.79
N PHE A 288 -14.76 -0.99 5.83
CA PHE A 288 -14.34 -1.51 4.52
C PHE A 288 -13.30 -2.63 4.63
N VAL A 289 -12.32 -2.51 5.53
CA VAL A 289 -11.34 -3.57 5.82
C VAL A 289 -12.02 -4.78 6.47
N VAL A 290 -12.89 -4.54 7.46
CA VAL A 290 -13.56 -5.62 8.20
C VAL A 290 -14.47 -6.46 7.30
N GLU A 291 -15.29 -5.85 6.45
CA GLU A 291 -16.16 -6.58 5.53
C GLU A 291 -15.37 -7.47 4.56
N GLN A 292 -14.22 -6.99 4.06
CA GLN A 292 -13.42 -7.77 3.10
C GLN A 292 -12.74 -9.00 3.69
N LEU A 293 -12.39 -8.95 4.98
CA LEU A 293 -11.74 -10.10 5.64
C LEU A 293 -12.76 -11.03 6.29
N ALA A 294 -13.86 -10.49 6.82
CA ALA A 294 -14.73 -11.20 7.74
C ALA A 294 -16.21 -10.79 7.62
N GLY A 295 -16.66 -10.32 6.45
CA GLY A 295 -18.02 -9.85 6.25
C GLY A 295 -19.12 -10.90 6.49
N ASP A 296 -18.77 -12.18 6.39
CA ASP A 296 -19.59 -13.33 6.75
C ASP A 296 -19.65 -13.59 8.27
N GLU A 297 -18.63 -13.17 9.03
CA GLU A 297 -18.54 -13.37 10.49
C GLU A 297 -19.15 -12.21 11.31
N LEU A 298 -19.72 -11.21 10.63
CA LEU A 298 -20.30 -10.04 11.26
C LEU A 298 -21.69 -10.32 11.85
N ALA A 299 -21.99 -9.69 12.98
CA ALA A 299 -23.32 -9.77 13.60
C ALA A 299 -24.42 -9.20 12.68
N ASP A 300 -24.08 -8.23 11.83
CA ASP A 300 -24.94 -7.64 10.81
C ASP A 300 -24.64 -8.19 9.40
N CYS A 301 -24.27 -9.47 9.31
CA CYS A 301 -24.01 -10.16 8.04
C CYS A 301 -25.14 -9.94 7.02
N SER A 302 -24.77 -9.68 5.77
CA SER A 302 -25.66 -9.48 4.63
C SER A 302 -25.02 -10.00 3.34
N GLU A 303 -25.79 -10.15 2.26
CA GLU A 303 -25.24 -10.52 0.94
C GLU A 303 -24.08 -9.60 0.54
N ARG A 304 -24.20 -8.30 0.84
CA ARG A 304 -23.15 -7.31 0.55
C ARG A 304 -21.88 -7.52 1.33
N SER A 305 -21.96 -7.81 2.63
CA SER A 305 -20.78 -8.07 3.43
C SER A 305 -20.13 -9.40 3.03
N VAL A 306 -20.90 -10.41 2.61
CA VAL A 306 -20.34 -11.65 2.06
C VAL A 306 -19.69 -11.43 0.68
N ILE A 307 -20.25 -10.59 -0.19
CA ILE A 307 -19.61 -10.20 -1.46
C ILE A 307 -18.22 -9.58 -1.21
N ALA A 308 -18.08 -8.75 -0.17
CA ALA A 308 -16.80 -8.13 0.20
C ALA A 308 -15.71 -9.18 0.50
N THR A 309 -16.06 -10.31 1.12
CA THR A 309 -15.12 -11.41 1.38
C THR A 309 -14.54 -12.05 0.13
N GLY A 310 -15.13 -11.76 -1.04
CA GLY A 310 -14.62 -12.15 -2.35
C GLY A 310 -13.18 -11.72 -2.60
N MET A 311 -12.65 -10.71 -1.89
CA MET A 311 -11.22 -10.35 -1.88
C MET A 311 -10.33 -11.60 -1.69
N LEU A 312 -10.71 -12.52 -0.80
CA LEU A 312 -9.96 -13.73 -0.49
C LEU A 312 -10.02 -14.80 -1.60
N ARG A 313 -10.83 -14.58 -2.64
CA ARG A 313 -11.00 -15.46 -3.81
C ARG A 313 -10.40 -14.93 -5.11
N LEU A 314 -9.90 -13.69 -5.12
CA LEU A 314 -9.39 -13.02 -6.34
C LEU A 314 -8.00 -13.48 -6.79
N GLY A 315 -7.25 -14.15 -5.89
CA GLY A 315 -5.96 -14.75 -6.21
C GLY A 315 -6.02 -15.77 -7.34
N THR A 316 -4.85 -16.15 -7.84
CA THR A 316 -4.77 -17.19 -8.87
C THR A 316 -5.27 -18.53 -8.33
N TRP A 317 -5.84 -19.35 -9.21
CA TRP A 317 -6.34 -20.67 -8.87
C TRP A 317 -5.85 -21.69 -9.90
N ASN A 318 -5.09 -22.68 -9.43
CA ASN A 318 -4.64 -23.82 -10.21
C ASN A 318 -5.47 -25.04 -9.80
N ASP A 319 -6.25 -25.57 -10.73
CA ASP A 319 -7.08 -26.75 -10.52
C ASP A 319 -6.38 -28.07 -10.91
N GLU A 320 -5.19 -28.01 -11.53
CA GLU A 320 -4.28 -29.15 -11.74
C GLU A 320 -2.87 -28.84 -11.22
N PRO A 321 -2.70 -28.59 -9.91
CA PRO A 321 -1.37 -28.41 -9.34
C PRO A 321 -0.56 -29.70 -9.43
N ASN A 322 0.74 -29.58 -9.71
CA ASN A 322 1.67 -30.70 -9.75
C ASN A 322 1.70 -31.48 -8.41
N ASP A 323 1.69 -30.75 -7.28
CA ASP A 323 1.46 -31.30 -5.95
C ASP A 323 0.31 -30.52 -5.27
N PRO A 324 -0.90 -31.12 -5.17
CA PRO A 324 -2.04 -30.47 -4.53
C PRO A 324 -1.82 -30.11 -3.06
N GLN A 325 -0.97 -30.83 -2.33
CA GLN A 325 -0.72 -30.60 -0.91
C GLN A 325 0.25 -29.44 -0.69
N ASP A 326 1.22 -29.23 -1.58
CA ASP A 326 2.09 -28.04 -1.55
C ASP A 326 1.35 -26.79 -2.00
N TYR A 327 0.49 -26.91 -3.02
CA TYR A 327 -0.28 -25.80 -3.56
C TYR A 327 -1.16 -25.09 -2.52
N VAL A 328 -1.65 -25.81 -1.50
CA VAL A 328 -2.40 -25.25 -0.36
C VAL A 328 -1.59 -24.18 0.37
N TYR A 329 -0.28 -24.39 0.54
CA TYR A 329 0.59 -23.42 1.20
C TYR A 329 0.92 -22.22 0.32
N ASP A 330 0.93 -22.38 -1.00
CA ASP A 330 1.09 -21.26 -1.94
C ASP A 330 -0.16 -20.36 -1.94
N ARG A 331 -1.36 -20.96 -1.89
CA ARG A 331 -2.61 -20.21 -1.68
C ARG A 331 -2.61 -19.48 -0.35
N LEU A 332 -2.13 -20.13 0.70
CA LEU A 332 -2.03 -19.54 2.02
C LEU A 332 -1.06 -18.36 2.05
N GLU A 333 0.10 -18.49 1.37
CA GLU A 333 1.03 -17.39 1.18
C GLU A 333 0.38 -16.22 0.44
N ASP A 334 -0.38 -16.47 -0.62
CA ASP A 334 -1.06 -15.43 -1.39
C ASP A 334 -2.04 -14.60 -0.53
N LEU A 335 -2.80 -15.27 0.36
CA LEU A 335 -3.68 -14.62 1.32
C LEU A 335 -2.89 -13.78 2.34
N VAL A 336 -1.81 -14.34 2.91
CA VAL A 336 -0.93 -13.59 3.80
C VAL A 336 -0.33 -12.38 3.09
N HIS A 337 0.08 -12.53 1.83
CA HIS A 337 0.72 -11.49 1.04
C HIS A 337 -0.25 -10.34 0.73
N VAL A 338 -1.50 -10.61 0.31
CA VAL A 338 -2.48 -9.53 0.05
C VAL A 338 -2.81 -8.76 1.28
N THR A 339 -3.10 -9.47 2.38
CA THR A 339 -3.58 -8.84 3.59
C THR A 339 -2.48 -7.98 4.21
N SER A 340 -1.25 -8.50 4.27
CA SER A 340 -0.12 -7.74 4.82
C SER A 340 0.33 -6.58 3.93
N SER A 341 0.36 -6.74 2.60
CA SER A 341 0.79 -5.66 1.70
C SER A 341 -0.27 -4.56 1.52
N ALA A 342 -1.54 -4.93 1.35
CA ALA A 342 -2.62 -3.98 1.11
C ALA A 342 -2.93 -3.13 2.35
N PHE A 343 -3.08 -3.77 3.51
CA PHE A 343 -3.52 -3.09 4.74
C PHE A 343 -2.39 -2.61 5.64
N LEU A 344 -1.25 -3.32 5.67
CA LEU A 344 -0.14 -3.01 6.59
C LEU A 344 1.11 -2.47 5.87
N GLY A 345 1.16 -2.56 4.54
CA GLY A 345 2.34 -2.13 3.78
C GLY A 345 3.60 -2.92 4.14
N LEU A 346 3.48 -4.22 4.46
CA LEU A 346 4.60 -5.07 4.87
C LEU A 346 4.76 -6.31 3.98
N THR A 347 5.98 -6.83 3.90
CA THR A 347 6.34 -8.03 3.14
C THR A 347 6.36 -9.30 4.00
N VAL A 348 5.27 -9.58 4.72
CA VAL A 348 5.20 -10.71 5.69
C VAL A 348 5.44 -12.07 5.02
N LYS A 349 5.05 -12.25 3.75
CA LYS A 349 5.25 -13.51 3.01
C LYS A 349 6.71 -13.99 3.00
N CYS A 350 7.67 -13.07 3.05
CA CYS A 350 9.09 -13.42 3.04
C CYS A 350 9.52 -14.18 4.31
N ALA A 351 8.71 -14.13 5.37
CA ALA A 351 8.92 -14.89 6.59
C ALA A 351 8.30 -16.32 6.55
N ARG A 352 7.91 -16.84 5.37
CA ARG A 352 7.38 -18.21 5.23
C ARG A 352 8.42 -19.27 5.61
N CYS A 353 9.63 -19.15 5.08
CA CYS A 353 10.65 -20.20 5.19
C CYS A 353 11.59 -20.03 6.39
N HIS A 354 11.84 -18.78 6.79
CA HIS A 354 12.70 -18.39 7.91
C HIS A 354 12.26 -17.01 8.42
N ASP A 355 12.83 -16.53 9.53
CA ASP A 355 12.52 -15.18 10.02
C ASP A 355 12.82 -14.12 8.95
N HIS A 356 12.02 -13.05 8.86
CA HIS A 356 12.21 -12.05 7.83
C HIS A 356 13.64 -11.49 7.86
N LYS A 357 14.27 -11.44 6.68
CA LYS A 357 15.69 -11.11 6.54
C LYS A 357 16.05 -9.75 7.14
N PHE A 358 15.14 -8.78 7.03
CA PHE A 358 15.41 -7.38 7.35
C PHE A 358 14.46 -6.76 8.37
N ASP A 359 13.36 -7.42 8.71
CA ASP A 359 12.28 -6.80 9.49
C ASP A 359 12.00 -7.61 10.73
N ALA A 360 11.40 -6.97 11.74
CA ALA A 360 10.96 -7.57 12.99
C ALA A 360 9.74 -8.49 12.84
N ILE A 361 9.83 -9.45 11.92
CA ILE A 361 8.78 -10.39 11.57
C ILE A 361 9.39 -11.81 11.66
N PRO A 362 9.29 -12.46 12.82
CA PRO A 362 9.67 -13.86 12.96
C PRO A 362 8.85 -14.76 12.04
N GLN A 363 9.36 -15.94 11.71
CA GLN A 363 8.65 -16.95 10.93
C GLN A 363 7.33 -17.33 11.60
N THR A 364 7.30 -17.34 12.93
CA THR A 364 6.10 -17.60 13.71
C THR A 364 4.99 -16.59 13.42
N ASP A 365 5.31 -15.32 13.15
CA ASP A 365 4.31 -14.30 12.80
C ASP A 365 3.65 -14.58 11.44
N TYR A 366 4.41 -15.07 10.46
CA TYR A 366 3.82 -15.54 9.20
C TYR A 366 2.81 -16.66 9.46
N TYR A 367 3.16 -17.68 10.24
CA TYR A 367 2.26 -18.80 10.52
C TYR A 367 1.07 -18.43 11.41
N ARG A 368 1.23 -17.46 12.32
CA ARG A 368 0.12 -16.91 13.12
C ARG A 368 -0.92 -16.21 12.24
N LEU A 369 -0.46 -15.41 11.28
CA LEU A 369 -1.32 -14.75 10.31
C LEU A 369 -1.93 -15.77 9.34
N ALA A 370 -1.16 -16.74 8.86
CA ALA A 370 -1.63 -17.81 8.01
C ALA A 370 -2.72 -18.67 8.68
N ALA A 371 -2.59 -18.98 9.97
CA ALA A 371 -3.57 -19.74 10.74
C ALA A 371 -4.96 -19.07 10.82
N VAL A 372 -5.07 -17.80 10.46
CA VAL A 372 -6.35 -17.08 10.32
C VAL A 372 -7.14 -17.57 9.11
N PHE A 373 -6.48 -17.83 7.99
CA PHE A 373 -7.12 -18.24 6.74
C PHE A 373 -7.21 -19.76 6.58
N TRP A 374 -6.36 -20.49 7.31
CA TRP A 374 -6.32 -21.96 7.33
C TRP A 374 -7.69 -22.68 7.44
N PRO A 375 -8.67 -22.19 8.22
CA PRO A 375 -9.98 -22.85 8.35
C PRO A 375 -10.88 -22.72 7.12
N GLY A 376 -10.56 -21.85 6.17
CA GLY A 376 -11.38 -21.63 4.98
C GLY A 376 -11.11 -22.63 3.86
N ALA A 377 -11.73 -22.38 2.71
CA ALA A 377 -11.67 -23.25 1.53
C ALA A 377 -10.33 -23.15 0.78
N ILE A 378 -9.22 -23.51 1.44
CA ILE A 378 -7.85 -23.51 0.87
C ILE A 378 -7.53 -24.83 0.16
N GLN A 379 -8.02 -25.95 0.70
CA GLN A 379 -7.85 -27.28 0.12
C GLN A 379 -8.58 -27.42 -1.22
N PRO A 380 -8.10 -28.26 -2.16
CA PRO A 380 -8.86 -28.63 -3.35
C PRO A 380 -10.23 -29.20 -2.97
N ARG A 381 -11.29 -28.63 -3.56
CA ARG A 381 -12.70 -29.03 -3.36
C ARG A 381 -13.39 -29.17 -4.72
N ASP A 382 -14.65 -28.77 -4.82
CA ASP A 382 -15.40 -28.77 -6.07
C ASP A 382 -14.72 -27.85 -7.11
N ALA A 383 -14.31 -28.45 -8.23
CA ALA A 383 -13.69 -27.74 -9.33
C ALA A 383 -14.62 -26.69 -9.95
N LYS A 384 -15.94 -26.91 -9.95
CA LYS A 384 -16.93 -25.93 -10.45
C LYS A 384 -16.98 -24.67 -9.61
N LEU A 385 -16.61 -24.78 -8.33
CA LEU A 385 -16.55 -23.67 -7.39
C LEU A 385 -15.14 -23.12 -7.23
N LEU A 386 -14.18 -23.54 -8.06
CA LEU A 386 -12.77 -23.16 -7.96
C LEU A 386 -12.22 -23.39 -6.54
N GLY A 387 -12.57 -24.56 -5.96
CA GLY A 387 -12.19 -24.96 -4.62
C GLY A 387 -12.85 -24.20 -3.47
N GLY A 388 -13.80 -23.32 -3.78
CA GLY A 388 -14.47 -22.43 -2.82
C GLY A 388 -15.63 -23.03 -2.02
N PRO A 389 -16.21 -22.24 -1.10
CA PRO A 389 -17.48 -22.57 -0.47
C PRO A 389 -18.62 -22.54 -1.50
N SER A 390 -19.63 -23.37 -1.24
CA SER A 390 -20.92 -23.41 -1.93
C SER A 390 -21.85 -22.27 -1.49
N ALA A 391 -22.90 -22.03 -2.27
CA ALA A 391 -23.93 -21.04 -1.90
C ALA A 391 -24.61 -21.36 -0.56
N ALA A 392 -24.77 -22.64 -0.22
CA ALA A 392 -25.32 -23.07 1.07
C ALA A 392 -24.38 -22.74 2.23
N GLU A 393 -23.06 -22.91 2.05
CA GLU A 393 -22.06 -22.51 3.05
C GLU A 393 -21.96 -20.99 3.19
N LEU A 394 -22.14 -20.23 2.09
CA LEU A 394 -22.14 -18.76 2.11
C LEU A 394 -23.45 -18.14 2.62
N GLY A 395 -24.55 -18.89 2.60
CA GLY A 395 -25.90 -18.39 2.87
C GLY A 395 -26.52 -17.53 1.75
N PHE A 396 -25.81 -17.34 0.63
CA PHE A 396 -26.24 -16.50 -0.49
C PHE A 396 -25.91 -17.15 -1.84
N GLU A 397 -26.84 -17.04 -2.79
CA GLU A 397 -26.64 -17.48 -4.18
C GLU A 397 -25.90 -16.42 -5.00
N ASN A 398 -25.22 -16.85 -6.08
CA ASN A 398 -24.58 -15.95 -7.04
C ASN A 398 -23.51 -15.01 -6.45
N VAL A 399 -22.80 -15.47 -5.41
CA VAL A 399 -21.73 -14.72 -4.74
C VAL A 399 -20.41 -15.49 -4.82
N LEU A 400 -19.34 -14.81 -5.26
CA LEU A 400 -17.97 -15.28 -5.10
C LEU A 400 -17.45 -14.84 -3.73
N GLY A 401 -17.79 -15.60 -2.69
CA GLY A 401 -17.45 -15.28 -1.31
C GLY A 401 -16.44 -16.22 -0.67
N TRP A 402 -16.13 -15.93 0.59
CA TRP A 402 -15.32 -16.74 1.49
C TRP A 402 -16.06 -16.95 2.81
N THR A 403 -15.95 -18.17 3.35
CA THR A 403 -16.35 -18.49 4.73
C THR A 403 -15.40 -19.56 5.26
N ASP A 404 -15.34 -19.69 6.59
CA ASP A 404 -14.66 -20.80 7.24
C ASP A 404 -15.49 -22.08 7.07
N LEU A 405 -14.84 -23.24 7.01
CA LEU A 405 -15.55 -24.52 6.82
C LEU A 405 -16.15 -25.09 8.12
N GLY A 406 -15.94 -24.39 9.24
CA GLY A 406 -16.52 -24.71 10.54
C GLY A 406 -15.86 -23.90 11.66
N ALA A 407 -16.44 -24.03 12.86
CA ALA A 407 -15.98 -23.34 14.07
C ALA A 407 -14.65 -23.87 14.65
N LYS A 408 -14.14 -24.99 14.12
CA LYS A 408 -12.88 -25.61 14.54
C LYS A 408 -11.93 -25.69 13.36
N ALA A 409 -10.69 -25.30 13.60
CA ALA A 409 -9.63 -25.38 12.62
C ALA A 409 -8.72 -26.58 12.88
N GLU A 410 -8.30 -27.25 11.82
CA GLU A 410 -7.18 -28.18 11.87
C GLU A 410 -5.88 -27.47 12.31
N PRO A 411 -4.93 -28.19 12.94
CA PRO A 411 -3.67 -27.58 13.37
C PRO A 411 -2.83 -27.17 12.14
N LEU A 412 -2.37 -25.92 12.14
CA LEU A 412 -1.33 -25.45 11.23
C LEU A 412 0.04 -25.55 11.90
N TYR A 413 0.98 -26.19 11.23
CA TYR A 413 2.35 -26.37 11.71
C TYR A 413 3.28 -25.32 11.11
N LEU A 414 4.19 -24.78 11.91
CA LEU A 414 5.34 -24.03 11.38
C LEU A 414 6.23 -24.99 10.58
N LEU A 415 6.52 -24.69 9.32
CA LEU A 415 7.32 -25.57 8.47
C LEU A 415 8.79 -25.15 8.51
N ARG A 416 9.70 -26.09 8.80
CA ARG A 416 11.13 -25.78 8.75
C ARG A 416 11.54 -25.50 7.30
N GLN A 417 12.16 -24.35 7.04
CA GLN A 417 12.52 -23.91 5.68
C GLN A 417 11.32 -23.76 4.73
N GLY A 418 10.09 -23.72 5.27
CA GLY A 418 8.87 -23.69 4.46
C GLY A 418 8.48 -25.06 3.87
N GLU A 419 9.18 -26.14 4.22
CA GLU A 419 8.95 -27.48 3.66
C GLU A 419 7.84 -28.23 4.40
N ARG A 420 6.77 -28.60 3.69
CA ARG A 420 5.62 -29.33 4.24
C ARG A 420 5.99 -30.67 4.88
N SER A 421 7.01 -31.34 4.35
CA SER A 421 7.54 -32.61 4.85
C SER A 421 8.29 -32.49 6.19
N LYS A 422 8.59 -31.27 6.64
CA LYS A 422 9.32 -30.98 7.89
C LYS A 422 8.46 -30.13 8.84
N PRO A 423 7.30 -30.63 9.32
CA PRO A 423 6.46 -29.91 10.25
C PRO A 423 7.19 -29.72 11.59
N GLY A 424 7.12 -28.50 12.12
CA GLY A 424 7.60 -28.11 13.44
C GLY A 424 6.46 -28.09 14.46
N GLN A 425 6.45 -27.06 15.30
CA GLN A 425 5.40 -26.88 16.30
C GLN A 425 4.08 -26.38 15.67
N VAL A 426 2.96 -26.72 16.30
CA VAL A 426 1.66 -26.13 15.98
C VAL A 426 1.68 -24.64 16.34
N VAL A 427 1.16 -23.80 15.44
CA VAL A 427 1.05 -22.36 15.66
C VAL A 427 -0.42 -21.98 15.73
N SER A 428 -0.79 -21.28 16.81
CA SER A 428 -2.13 -20.73 16.97
C SER A 428 -2.27 -19.42 16.18
N ALA A 429 -3.48 -19.15 15.69
CA ALA A 429 -3.79 -17.88 15.03
C ALA A 429 -3.59 -16.69 15.97
N GLY A 430 -3.13 -15.58 15.41
CA GLY A 430 -2.97 -14.35 16.14
C GLY A 430 -2.36 -13.23 15.29
N PRO A 431 -2.26 -12.02 15.85
CA PRO A 431 -1.67 -10.89 15.14
C PRO A 431 -0.16 -11.02 15.04
N LEU A 432 0.42 -10.15 14.22
CA LEU A 432 1.86 -9.94 14.12
C LEU A 432 2.38 -9.36 15.45
N SER A 433 3.52 -9.86 15.91
CA SER A 433 4.06 -9.62 17.25
C SER A 433 4.71 -8.24 17.44
N PHE A 434 4.97 -7.50 16.37
CA PHE A 434 5.71 -6.25 16.43
C PHE A 434 4.94 -5.11 17.13
N VAL A 435 3.60 -5.12 17.12
CA VAL A 435 2.79 -4.18 17.91
C VAL A 435 2.54 -4.77 19.30
N ARG A 436 3.52 -4.62 20.21
CA ARG A 436 3.46 -5.24 21.56
C ARG A 436 2.16 -4.97 22.32
N SER A 437 1.61 -3.76 22.22
CA SER A 437 0.35 -3.39 22.89
C SER A 437 -0.87 -4.20 22.40
N LEU A 438 -0.79 -4.75 21.20
CA LEU A 438 -1.83 -5.51 20.52
C LEU A 438 -1.47 -6.99 20.29
N ALA A 439 -0.27 -7.43 20.69
CA ALA A 439 0.24 -8.79 20.47
C ALA A 439 -0.40 -9.80 21.45
N ARG A 440 -1.73 -9.98 21.37
CA ARG A 440 -2.50 -10.90 22.20
C ARG A 440 -2.97 -12.12 21.38
N PRO A 441 -3.06 -13.31 21.98
CA PRO A 441 -3.70 -14.46 21.33
C PRO A 441 -5.16 -14.14 20.98
N PHE A 442 -5.65 -14.71 19.88
CA PHE A 442 -7.06 -14.62 19.54
C PHE A 442 -7.90 -15.49 20.48
N GLU A 443 -9.08 -14.99 20.80
CA GLU A 443 -10.07 -15.66 21.63
C GLU A 443 -10.72 -16.80 20.83
N PRO A 444 -11.13 -17.89 21.51
CA PRO A 444 -11.91 -18.94 20.87
C PRO A 444 -13.26 -18.38 20.38
N PRO A 445 -13.84 -18.96 19.30
CA PRO A 445 -15.15 -18.52 18.83
C PRO A 445 -16.25 -18.77 19.87
N PRO A 446 -17.33 -17.97 19.87
CA PRO A 446 -18.55 -18.27 20.61
C PRO A 446 -19.06 -19.70 20.34
N VAL A 447 -19.79 -20.29 21.29
CA VAL A 447 -20.25 -21.69 21.20
C VAL A 447 -21.18 -21.91 20.00
N GLU A 448 -21.97 -20.89 19.68
CA GLU A 448 -22.94 -20.83 18.60
C GLU A 448 -22.36 -20.36 17.26
N ALA A 449 -21.08 -19.99 17.19
CA ALA A 449 -20.48 -19.54 15.94
C ALA A 449 -20.32 -20.69 14.96
N GLU A 450 -20.59 -20.42 13.68
CA GLU A 450 -20.41 -21.38 12.59
C GLU A 450 -18.98 -21.31 11.99
N THR A 451 -18.26 -20.22 12.26
CA THR A 451 -16.88 -19.96 11.81
C THR A 451 -15.90 -19.88 12.98
N THR A 452 -14.60 -19.84 12.70
CA THR A 452 -13.59 -19.71 13.76
C THR A 452 -13.49 -18.30 14.35
N THR A 453 -14.10 -17.30 13.71
CA THR A 453 -14.03 -15.86 14.04
C THR A 453 -12.61 -15.26 13.99
N ARG A 454 -11.62 -16.02 13.51
CA ARG A 454 -10.22 -15.59 13.46
C ARG A 454 -10.04 -14.42 12.49
N ARG A 455 -10.78 -14.42 11.38
CA ARG A 455 -10.72 -13.36 10.36
C ARG A 455 -11.27 -12.06 10.91
N LEU A 456 -12.37 -12.09 11.66
CA LEU A 456 -12.94 -10.92 12.32
C LEU A 456 -11.99 -10.34 13.36
N GLN A 457 -11.34 -11.19 14.16
CA GLN A 457 -10.35 -10.75 15.15
C GLN A 457 -9.11 -10.12 14.49
N LEU A 458 -8.62 -10.71 13.40
CA LEU A 458 -7.55 -10.11 12.60
C LEU A 458 -7.96 -8.76 12.02
N ALA A 459 -9.15 -8.66 11.43
CA ALA A 459 -9.63 -7.44 10.81
C ALA A 459 -9.76 -6.30 11.84
N ARG A 460 -10.30 -6.60 13.03
CA ARG A 460 -10.35 -5.67 14.17
C ARG A 460 -8.96 -5.24 14.64
N TRP A 461 -7.98 -6.14 14.62
CA TRP A 461 -6.59 -5.80 14.94
C TRP A 461 -5.94 -4.89 13.89
N ILE A 462 -6.23 -5.11 12.61
CA ILE A 462 -5.72 -4.27 11.52
C ILE A 462 -6.23 -2.83 11.70
N VAL A 463 -7.52 -2.64 11.98
CA VAL A 463 -8.14 -1.31 12.07
C VAL A 463 -8.09 -0.68 13.46
N ASP A 464 -7.48 -1.35 14.44
CA ASP A 464 -7.32 -0.80 15.79
C ASP A 464 -6.49 0.50 15.70
N PRO A 465 -6.95 1.63 16.27
CA PRO A 465 -6.22 2.91 16.22
C PRO A 465 -4.81 2.86 16.81
N ARG A 466 -4.50 1.85 17.64
CA ARG A 466 -3.15 1.64 18.19
C ARG A 466 -2.23 0.91 17.22
N ASN A 467 -2.77 0.34 16.14
CA ASN A 467 -1.99 -0.22 15.04
C ASN A 467 -1.50 0.94 14.15
N PRO A 468 -0.20 1.23 14.13
CA PRO A 468 0.30 2.45 13.51
C PRO A 468 0.40 2.36 11.97
N LEU A 469 0.26 1.18 11.38
CA LEU A 469 0.50 0.97 9.96
C LEU A 469 -0.71 1.31 9.11
N THR A 470 -1.91 0.88 9.51
CA THR A 470 -3.10 0.88 8.65
C THR A 470 -3.47 2.28 8.16
N SER A 471 -3.54 3.26 9.06
CA SER A 471 -3.86 4.65 8.68
C SER A 471 -2.70 5.30 7.92
N ARG A 472 -1.44 5.08 8.32
CA ARG A 472 -0.25 5.59 7.59
C ARG A 472 -0.19 5.07 6.16
N VAL A 473 -0.41 3.77 5.96
CA VAL A 473 -0.42 3.13 4.64
C VAL A 473 -1.54 3.70 3.79
N LEU A 474 -2.75 3.82 4.34
CA LEU A 474 -3.88 4.36 3.59
C LEU A 474 -3.65 5.82 3.20
N VAL A 475 -3.27 6.71 4.13
CA VAL A 475 -3.08 8.13 3.80
C VAL A 475 -1.90 8.35 2.86
N ASN A 476 -0.88 7.50 2.92
CA ASN A 476 0.22 7.51 1.96
C ASN A 476 -0.25 7.14 0.55
N ARG A 477 -1.17 6.16 0.43
CA ARG A 477 -1.79 5.81 -0.87
C ARG A 477 -2.68 6.93 -1.39
N LEU A 478 -3.52 7.53 -0.54
CA LEU A 478 -4.34 8.70 -0.92
C LEU A 478 -3.45 9.84 -1.45
N TRP A 479 -2.35 10.13 -0.75
CA TRP A 479 -1.35 11.08 -1.21
C TRP A 479 -0.73 10.68 -2.55
N GLN A 480 -0.29 9.42 -2.68
CA GLN A 480 0.29 8.89 -3.92
C GLN A 480 -0.62 9.06 -5.12
N HIS A 481 -1.92 8.78 -4.99
CA HIS A 481 -2.83 8.86 -6.14
C HIS A 481 -3.10 10.30 -6.58
N HIS A 482 -3.07 11.28 -5.67
CA HIS A 482 -3.20 12.71 -6.00
C HIS A 482 -1.91 13.32 -6.55
N PHE A 483 -0.76 12.93 -5.99
CA PHE A 483 0.54 13.56 -6.30
C PHE A 483 1.44 12.75 -7.24
N GLY A 484 1.09 11.49 -7.54
CA GLY A 484 1.87 10.53 -8.34
C GLY A 484 2.90 9.73 -7.53
N GLU A 485 3.34 10.24 -6.38
CA GLU A 485 4.30 9.62 -5.47
C GLU A 485 3.79 9.68 -4.03
N GLY A 486 4.08 8.66 -3.22
CA GLY A 486 3.75 8.67 -1.80
C GLY A 486 4.74 9.53 -0.98
N LEU A 487 4.34 9.92 0.23
CA LEU A 487 5.27 10.43 1.25
C LEU A 487 6.34 9.38 1.57
N VAL A 488 5.93 8.11 1.62
CA VAL A 488 6.76 6.91 1.54
C VAL A 488 6.62 6.36 0.12
N ARG A 489 7.69 6.40 -0.67
CA ARG A 489 7.64 6.02 -2.10
C ARG A 489 7.62 4.52 -2.36
N SER A 490 7.76 3.71 -1.31
CA SER A 490 7.58 2.25 -1.32
C SER A 490 6.23 1.86 -0.67
N PRO A 491 5.09 2.01 -1.36
CA PRO A 491 3.76 1.92 -0.73
C PRO A 491 3.40 0.54 -0.16
N ASN A 492 4.05 -0.54 -0.64
CA ASN A 492 3.87 -1.90 -0.13
C ASN A 492 4.99 -2.34 0.83
N ASN A 493 5.91 -1.44 1.20
CA ASN A 493 7.00 -1.75 2.11
C ASN A 493 7.35 -0.55 3.01
N PHE A 494 6.83 -0.58 4.24
CA PHE A 494 7.12 0.35 5.33
C PHE A 494 8.18 -0.21 6.29
N GLY A 495 8.73 -1.39 5.98
CA GLY A 495 9.82 -2.03 6.72
C GLY A 495 11.19 -1.41 6.43
N PHE A 496 12.24 -2.05 6.92
CA PHE A 496 13.62 -1.58 6.89
C PHE A 496 14.18 -1.33 5.49
N ARG A 497 13.77 -2.15 4.50
CA ARG A 497 14.17 -1.97 3.10
C ARG A 497 13.26 -1.02 2.31
N GLY A 498 12.20 -0.53 2.94
CA GLY A 498 11.36 0.52 2.40
C GLY A 498 12.05 1.88 2.45
N GLU A 499 11.51 2.85 1.72
CA GLU A 499 11.93 4.23 1.83
C GLU A 499 11.42 4.87 3.12
N LEU A 500 12.23 5.78 3.68
CA LEU A 500 11.77 6.64 4.78
C LEU A 500 10.77 7.68 4.26
N PRO A 501 9.81 8.12 5.09
CA PRO A 501 8.89 9.17 4.71
C PRO A 501 9.64 10.49 4.47
N THR A 502 9.29 11.18 3.39
CA THR A 502 9.82 12.53 3.10
C THR A 502 9.39 13.55 4.15
N HIS A 503 8.16 13.40 4.67
CA HIS A 503 7.55 14.28 5.68
C HIS A 503 6.92 13.41 6.80
N PRO A 504 7.72 12.87 7.74
CA PRO A 504 7.22 11.96 8.77
C PRO A 504 6.12 12.57 9.65
N LEU A 505 6.26 13.86 10.01
CA LEU A 505 5.26 14.54 10.84
C LEU A 505 3.94 14.78 10.10
N LEU A 506 3.99 15.08 8.80
CA LEU A 506 2.79 15.19 7.95
C LEU A 506 2.09 13.84 7.81
N LEU A 507 2.86 12.76 7.61
CA LEU A 507 2.31 11.41 7.51
C LEU A 507 1.58 11.01 8.79
N ASP A 508 2.18 11.25 9.95
CA ASP A 508 1.55 10.99 11.25
C ASP A 508 0.32 11.86 11.48
N TRP A 509 0.40 13.14 11.12
CA TRP A 509 -0.73 14.06 11.23
C TRP A 509 -1.92 13.60 10.35
N LEU A 510 -1.68 13.24 9.09
CA LEU A 510 -2.72 12.72 8.20
C LEU A 510 -3.30 11.40 8.71
N ALA A 511 -2.46 10.53 9.28
CA ALA A 511 -2.88 9.25 9.83
C ALA A 511 -3.79 9.43 11.06
N ASP A 512 -3.46 10.36 11.97
CA ASP A 512 -4.34 10.74 13.09
C ASP A 512 -5.63 11.39 12.58
N GLU A 513 -5.52 12.32 11.62
CA GLU A 513 -6.64 13.04 11.03
C GLU A 513 -7.69 12.10 10.38
N LEU A 514 -7.24 11.00 9.76
CA LEU A 514 -8.11 9.94 9.24
C LEU A 514 -8.86 9.22 10.37
N ILE A 515 -8.16 8.87 11.46
CA ILE A 515 -8.76 8.16 12.61
C ILE A 515 -9.79 9.07 13.29
N GLN A 516 -9.44 10.33 13.58
CA GLN A 516 -10.36 11.31 14.18
C GLN A 516 -11.55 11.62 13.25
N GLY A 517 -11.31 11.60 11.94
CA GLY A 517 -12.33 11.73 10.90
C GLY A 517 -13.20 10.50 10.70
N GLN A 518 -13.20 9.53 11.63
CA GLN A 518 -13.99 8.29 11.55
C GLN A 518 -13.75 7.51 10.26
N TRP A 519 -12.49 7.47 9.80
CA TRP A 519 -12.07 6.71 8.63
C TRP A 519 -12.75 7.10 7.31
N LYS A 520 -13.30 8.33 7.21
CA LYS A 520 -13.99 8.83 6.00
C LYS A 520 -13.00 9.31 4.95
N LEU A 521 -13.04 8.70 3.77
CA LEU A 521 -12.07 8.96 2.70
C LEU A 521 -12.37 10.26 1.97
N LYS A 522 -13.65 10.56 1.66
CA LYS A 522 -14.04 11.81 0.97
C LYS A 522 -13.56 13.06 1.72
N ARG A 523 -13.59 13.01 3.05
CA ARG A 523 -13.03 14.06 3.92
C ARG A 523 -11.53 14.24 3.69
N MET A 524 -10.76 13.15 3.62
CA MET A 524 -9.32 13.20 3.38
C MET A 524 -8.98 13.67 1.96
N HIS A 525 -9.74 13.23 0.94
CA HIS A 525 -9.58 13.76 -0.42
C HIS A 525 -9.81 15.27 -0.43
N LYS A 526 -10.92 15.76 0.16
CA LYS A 526 -11.22 17.19 0.23
C LYS A 526 -10.09 17.97 0.91
N LEU A 527 -9.57 17.46 2.03
CA LEU A 527 -8.44 18.09 2.73
C LEU A 527 -7.21 18.24 1.82
N ILE A 528 -6.84 17.20 1.08
CA ILE A 528 -5.72 17.24 0.12
C ILE A 528 -6.01 18.22 -1.02
N LEU A 529 -7.17 18.11 -1.66
CA LEU A 529 -7.56 18.92 -2.83
C LEU A 529 -7.71 20.41 -2.51
N MET A 530 -8.02 20.76 -1.26
CA MET A 530 -8.13 22.14 -0.79
C MET A 530 -6.76 22.76 -0.41
N SER A 531 -5.70 21.96 -0.30
CA SER A 531 -4.35 22.46 0.00
C SER A 531 -3.81 23.36 -1.11
N ARG A 532 -3.01 24.35 -0.75
CA ARG A 532 -2.18 25.10 -1.72
C ARG A 532 -1.21 24.15 -2.41
N THR A 533 -0.63 23.19 -1.69
CA THR A 533 0.31 22.19 -2.23
C THR A 533 -0.26 21.43 -3.43
N TYR A 534 -1.50 20.94 -3.35
CA TYR A 534 -2.18 20.27 -4.47
C TYR A 534 -2.45 21.23 -5.63
N ARG A 535 -2.68 22.52 -5.34
CA ARG A 535 -3.04 23.54 -6.34
C ARG A 535 -1.84 24.20 -7.03
N GLN A 536 -0.62 23.75 -6.73
CA GLN A 536 0.59 24.26 -7.37
C GLN A 536 0.63 23.97 -8.88
N SER A 537 1.31 24.83 -9.62
CA SER A 537 1.70 24.60 -11.02
C SER A 537 2.81 23.55 -11.10
N ALA A 538 2.89 22.87 -12.24
CA ALA A 538 4.06 22.04 -12.57
C ALA A 538 5.26 22.89 -13.04
N MET A 539 5.03 24.18 -13.31
CA MET A 539 6.05 25.15 -13.74
C MET A 539 6.44 26.04 -12.56
N HIS A 540 7.74 26.24 -12.38
CA HIS A 540 8.33 27.11 -11.36
C HIS A 540 9.30 28.10 -12.05
N PRO A 541 9.34 29.38 -11.68
CA PRO A 541 10.32 30.33 -12.24
C PRO A 541 11.78 29.89 -12.05
N GLU A 542 12.12 29.46 -10.83
CA GLU A 542 13.44 28.92 -10.46
C GLU A 542 13.60 27.40 -10.73
N PHE A 543 12.90 26.85 -11.74
CA PHE A 543 12.84 25.39 -11.97
C PHE A 543 14.22 24.74 -12.08
N GLU A 544 15.14 25.32 -12.86
CA GLU A 544 16.47 24.73 -13.09
C GLU A 544 17.24 24.59 -11.77
N GLN A 545 17.28 25.66 -10.96
CA GLN A 545 17.96 25.66 -9.66
C GLN A 545 17.35 24.64 -8.71
N TYR A 546 16.02 24.56 -8.64
CA TYR A 546 15.34 23.70 -7.68
C TYR A 546 15.42 22.23 -8.11
N ASN A 547 15.41 21.97 -9.42
CA ASN A 547 15.55 20.65 -10.00
C ASN A 547 16.97 20.07 -9.78
N GLU A 548 18.02 20.89 -9.75
CA GLU A 548 19.37 20.41 -9.37
C GLU A 548 19.42 19.93 -7.92
N ARG A 549 18.62 20.52 -7.03
CA ARG A 549 18.60 20.22 -5.60
C ARG A 549 17.65 19.08 -5.24
N ASP A 550 16.49 19.06 -5.88
CA ASP A 550 15.42 18.08 -5.66
C ASP A 550 14.73 17.71 -6.98
N ALA A 551 15.47 17.08 -7.89
CA ALA A 551 14.98 16.60 -9.19
C ALA A 551 13.77 15.66 -9.05
N ALA A 552 13.76 14.88 -7.96
CA ALA A 552 12.73 13.90 -7.68
C ALA A 552 11.46 14.52 -7.09
N ASN A 553 11.43 15.84 -6.83
CA ASN A 553 10.33 16.57 -6.19
C ASN A 553 9.90 15.93 -4.86
N ARG A 554 10.86 15.52 -4.03
CA ARG A 554 10.63 14.94 -2.69
C ARG A 554 10.12 15.97 -1.68
N LEU A 555 10.40 17.25 -1.90
CA LEU A 555 9.98 18.37 -1.05
C LEU A 555 8.65 18.98 -1.48
N TRP A 556 8.07 18.53 -2.60
CA TRP A 556 6.77 18.97 -3.12
C TRP A 556 6.70 20.47 -3.45
N TRP A 557 7.80 21.03 -3.95
CA TRP A 557 7.91 22.44 -4.36
C TRP A 557 7.15 22.75 -5.66
N ARG A 558 6.58 21.74 -6.33
CA ARG A 558 5.70 21.90 -7.50
C ARG A 558 4.76 20.71 -7.66
N ALA A 559 3.78 20.85 -8.55
CA ALA A 559 3.02 19.70 -9.03
C ALA A 559 3.85 18.80 -9.97
N ALA A 560 3.55 17.51 -9.97
CA ALA A 560 4.13 16.54 -10.89
C ALA A 560 3.36 16.52 -12.22
N ARG A 561 4.07 16.51 -13.35
CA ARG A 561 3.47 16.21 -14.65
C ARG A 561 3.09 14.73 -14.67
N ARG A 562 1.84 14.43 -14.95
CA ARG A 562 1.32 13.04 -14.93
C ARG A 562 0.68 12.68 -16.26
N ARG A 563 1.07 11.52 -16.77
CA ARG A 563 0.39 10.81 -17.84
C ARG A 563 -0.89 10.21 -17.26
N ILE A 564 -2.01 10.31 -17.96
CA ILE A 564 -3.23 9.59 -17.56
C ILE A 564 -3.01 8.09 -17.73
N ASP A 565 -3.62 7.29 -16.86
CA ASP A 565 -3.57 5.83 -16.95
C ASP A 565 -4.37 5.29 -18.15
N ALA A 566 -4.17 4.01 -18.46
CA ALA A 566 -4.73 3.38 -19.65
C ALA A 566 -6.27 3.46 -19.70
N GLU A 567 -6.91 3.30 -18.56
CA GLU A 567 -8.35 3.37 -18.39
C GLU A 567 -8.85 4.79 -18.65
N ALA A 568 -8.26 5.81 -18.00
CA ALA A 568 -8.62 7.21 -18.22
C ALA A 568 -8.34 7.65 -19.67
N LEU A 569 -7.30 7.12 -20.32
CA LEU A 569 -7.00 7.39 -21.72
C LEU A 569 -8.11 6.88 -22.65
N ARG A 570 -8.48 5.61 -22.49
CA ARG A 570 -9.56 4.99 -23.26
C ARG A 570 -10.89 5.69 -23.03
N ASP A 571 -11.22 5.97 -21.77
CA ASP A 571 -12.47 6.63 -21.39
C ASP A 571 -12.50 8.09 -21.91
N SER A 572 -11.36 8.79 -21.94
CA SER A 572 -11.26 10.13 -22.53
C SER A 572 -11.52 10.14 -24.04
N MET A 573 -11.09 9.09 -24.77
CA MET A 573 -11.38 8.97 -26.21
C MET A 573 -12.88 8.79 -26.47
N LEU A 574 -13.54 7.93 -25.69
CA LEU A 574 -14.99 7.74 -25.77
C LEU A 574 -15.76 9.00 -25.36
N PHE A 575 -15.28 9.69 -24.32
CA PHE A 575 -15.87 10.95 -23.86
C PHE A 575 -15.79 12.05 -24.92
N ALA A 576 -14.61 12.23 -25.52
CA ALA A 576 -14.41 13.18 -26.62
C ALA A 576 -15.33 12.83 -27.80
N ALA A 577 -15.41 11.56 -28.18
CA ALA A 577 -16.29 11.07 -29.23
C ALA A 577 -17.80 11.21 -28.91
N GLY A 578 -18.17 11.42 -27.64
CA GLY A 578 -19.56 11.47 -27.20
C GLY A 578 -20.24 10.10 -27.15
N GLU A 579 -19.45 9.04 -27.06
CA GLU A 579 -19.93 7.65 -27.04
C GLU A 579 -19.86 6.99 -25.67
N LEU A 580 -19.19 7.60 -24.67
CA LEU A 580 -18.99 7.00 -23.35
C LEU A 580 -20.32 6.66 -22.67
N ASP A 581 -20.49 5.39 -22.32
CA ASP A 581 -21.59 4.92 -21.48
C ASP A 581 -21.15 4.91 -20.00
N GLU A 582 -21.79 5.78 -19.21
CA GLU A 582 -21.54 5.96 -17.78
C GLU A 582 -22.39 5.02 -16.89
N THR A 583 -23.02 3.99 -17.46
CA THR A 583 -23.81 3.02 -16.71
C THR A 583 -22.97 2.27 -15.67
N LEU A 584 -23.35 2.44 -14.41
CA LEU A 584 -22.68 1.88 -13.24
C LEU A 584 -23.02 0.40 -13.02
N GLY A 585 -22.00 -0.37 -12.64
CA GLY A 585 -22.14 -1.75 -12.15
C GLY A 585 -22.62 -2.77 -13.19
N GLY A 586 -22.87 -4.00 -12.75
CA GLY A 586 -23.26 -5.12 -13.60
C GLY A 586 -22.08 -5.85 -14.25
N PRO A 587 -22.34 -6.93 -15.00
CA PRO A 587 -21.29 -7.75 -15.61
C PRO A 587 -20.35 -6.95 -16.51
N SER A 588 -19.10 -7.41 -16.59
CA SER A 588 -18.08 -6.83 -17.44
C SER A 588 -18.32 -7.13 -18.92
N PHE A 589 -17.84 -6.25 -19.79
CA PHE A 589 -17.81 -6.49 -21.24
C PHE A 589 -16.45 -7.02 -21.69
N ARG A 590 -16.42 -7.87 -22.71
CA ARG A 590 -15.19 -8.34 -23.34
C ARG A 590 -14.84 -7.39 -24.50
N ALA A 591 -13.75 -6.64 -24.38
CA ALA A 591 -13.31 -5.73 -25.43
C ALA A 591 -12.90 -6.48 -26.71
N GLU A 592 -13.00 -5.84 -27.86
CA GLU A 592 -12.43 -6.39 -29.09
C GLU A 592 -10.90 -6.47 -29.00
N ILE A 593 -10.34 -7.64 -29.37
CA ILE A 593 -8.90 -7.89 -29.38
C ILE A 593 -8.51 -8.31 -30.81
N SER A 594 -7.46 -7.69 -31.34
CA SER A 594 -6.98 -7.98 -32.70
C SER A 594 -6.61 -9.46 -32.87
N SER A 595 -6.86 -10.02 -34.05
CA SER A 595 -6.50 -11.42 -34.38
C SER A 595 -5.04 -11.76 -34.08
N ASN A 596 -4.12 -10.84 -34.35
CA ASN A 596 -2.67 -11.04 -34.11
C ASN A 596 -2.36 -11.26 -32.62
N ALA A 597 -3.06 -10.56 -31.72
CA ALA A 597 -2.89 -10.73 -30.28
C ALA A 597 -3.49 -12.06 -29.76
N LEU A 598 -4.33 -12.72 -30.55
CA LEU A 598 -4.92 -14.02 -30.23
C LEU A 598 -4.09 -15.20 -30.76
N GLU A 599 -3.09 -14.97 -31.63
CA GLU A 599 -2.34 -16.03 -32.31
C GLU A 599 -1.57 -16.96 -31.37
N GLY A 600 -1.15 -16.45 -30.20
CA GLY A 600 -0.41 -17.20 -29.18
C GLY A 600 -1.27 -18.12 -28.31
N LEU A 601 -2.60 -18.09 -28.44
CA LEU A 601 -3.51 -18.88 -27.59
C LEU A 601 -3.79 -20.26 -28.20
N SER A 602 -3.73 -21.30 -27.37
CA SER A 602 -3.91 -22.69 -27.80
C SER A 602 -5.31 -23.01 -28.35
N ARG A 603 -6.33 -22.16 -28.11
CA ARG A 603 -7.70 -22.30 -28.63
C ARG A 603 -8.28 -20.96 -29.11
N LYS A 604 -7.95 -20.57 -30.34
CA LYS A 604 -8.24 -19.23 -30.91
C LYS A 604 -9.72 -18.81 -30.84
N ASP A 605 -10.64 -19.65 -31.30
CA ASP A 605 -12.08 -19.30 -31.41
C ASP A 605 -12.89 -19.48 -30.12
N ALA A 606 -12.35 -20.24 -29.16
CA ALA A 606 -12.99 -20.48 -27.86
C ALA A 606 -12.41 -19.60 -26.73
N ALA A 607 -11.29 -18.93 -26.96
CA ALA A 607 -10.56 -18.20 -25.91
C ALA A 607 -11.14 -16.80 -25.64
N TRP A 608 -11.70 -16.14 -26.65
CA TRP A 608 -12.20 -14.78 -26.49
C TRP A 608 -13.34 -14.44 -27.47
N GLN A 609 -14.51 -14.13 -26.91
CA GLN A 609 -15.64 -13.59 -27.67
C GLN A 609 -15.88 -12.16 -27.21
N ALA A 610 -15.71 -11.20 -28.12
CA ALA A 610 -15.95 -9.80 -27.83
C ALA A 610 -17.46 -9.56 -27.58
N SER A 611 -17.76 -8.68 -26.63
CA SER A 611 -19.11 -8.18 -26.40
C SER A 611 -19.59 -7.31 -27.58
N PRO A 612 -20.90 -7.13 -27.76
CA PRO A 612 -21.43 -6.20 -28.74
C PRO A 612 -20.85 -4.78 -28.62
N PRO A 613 -20.61 -4.06 -29.74
CA PRO A 613 -19.94 -2.74 -29.72
C PRO A 613 -20.58 -1.72 -28.77
N GLU A 614 -21.90 -1.73 -28.60
CA GLU A 614 -22.61 -0.83 -27.71
C GLU A 614 -22.24 -1.03 -26.24
N GLN A 615 -21.97 -2.27 -25.81
CA GLN A 615 -21.53 -2.57 -24.45
C GLN A 615 -20.05 -2.19 -24.24
N GLN A 616 -19.26 -2.20 -25.31
CA GLN A 616 -17.85 -1.83 -25.22
C GLN A 616 -17.68 -0.33 -24.99
N ARG A 617 -18.70 0.51 -25.16
CA ARG A 617 -18.62 1.95 -24.88
C ARG A 617 -18.59 2.31 -23.40
N ARG A 618 -18.76 1.33 -22.51
CA ARG A 618 -18.71 1.53 -21.07
C ARG A 618 -17.33 1.93 -20.59
N ARG A 619 -17.30 2.59 -19.42
CA ARG A 619 -16.09 2.87 -18.65
C ARG A 619 -15.16 1.66 -18.59
N SER A 620 -13.86 1.90 -18.74
CA SER A 620 -12.85 0.84 -18.86
C SER A 620 -12.72 -0.02 -17.59
N LEU A 621 -13.19 0.47 -16.44
CA LEU A 621 -13.34 -0.31 -15.20
C LEU A 621 -14.21 -1.56 -15.38
N TYR A 622 -15.19 -1.53 -16.28
CA TYR A 622 -16.09 -2.65 -16.59
C TYR A 622 -15.58 -3.55 -17.72
N MET A 623 -14.34 -3.35 -18.16
CA MET A 623 -13.73 -4.24 -19.14
C MET A 623 -13.28 -5.54 -18.43
N PHE A 624 -13.65 -6.68 -19.02
CA PHE A 624 -13.35 -8.00 -18.46
C PHE A 624 -11.84 -8.22 -18.38
N ALA A 625 -11.35 -8.50 -17.18
CA ALA A 625 -9.92 -8.69 -16.91
C ALA A 625 -9.56 -10.18 -16.89
N GLN A 626 -9.07 -10.68 -18.03
CA GLN A 626 -8.57 -12.05 -18.17
C GLN A 626 -7.05 -12.11 -17.98
N ARG A 627 -6.60 -12.92 -17.02
CA ARG A 627 -5.19 -13.00 -16.61
C ARG A 627 -4.26 -13.46 -17.72
N SER A 628 -4.68 -14.43 -18.53
CA SER A 628 -3.88 -14.97 -19.63
C SER A 628 -3.89 -14.07 -20.87
N LEU A 629 -4.78 -13.06 -20.94
CA LEU A 629 -5.01 -12.23 -22.12
C LEU A 629 -5.54 -10.85 -21.71
N LEU A 630 -4.64 -9.99 -21.24
CA LEU A 630 -4.97 -8.59 -21.01
C LEU A 630 -5.02 -7.83 -22.35
N SER A 631 -5.86 -6.79 -22.40
CA SER A 631 -5.98 -5.93 -23.58
C SER A 631 -4.62 -5.31 -23.96
N PRO A 632 -4.15 -5.42 -25.22
CA PRO A 632 -2.88 -4.84 -25.66
C PRO A 632 -2.79 -3.33 -25.45
N MET A 633 -3.91 -2.61 -25.59
CA MET A 633 -3.94 -1.17 -25.32
C MET A 633 -3.73 -0.89 -23.83
N MET A 634 -4.32 -1.68 -22.95
CA MET A 634 -4.16 -1.49 -21.51
C MET A 634 -2.72 -1.78 -21.07
N THR A 635 -2.13 -2.88 -21.54
CA THR A 635 -0.76 -3.26 -21.19
C THR A 635 0.28 -2.31 -21.78
N ALA A 636 0.07 -1.81 -23.00
CA ALA A 636 0.95 -0.80 -23.60
C ALA A 636 1.02 0.49 -22.76
N PHE A 637 -0.05 0.83 -22.04
CA PHE A 637 -0.14 2.02 -21.19
C PHE A 637 0.00 1.70 -19.70
N ASP A 638 0.75 0.64 -19.38
CA ASP A 638 1.19 0.24 -18.05
C ASP A 638 0.07 -0.23 -17.09
N PHE A 639 -0.99 -0.87 -17.61
CA PHE A 639 -1.92 -1.62 -16.76
C PHE A 639 -1.17 -2.69 -15.95
N CYS A 640 -1.50 -2.85 -14.68
CA CYS A 640 -0.73 -3.71 -13.78
C CYS A 640 -0.87 -5.20 -14.12
N ASP A 641 0.16 -5.97 -13.74
CA ASP A 641 -0.01 -7.41 -13.59
C ASP A 641 -1.06 -7.67 -12.51
N THR A 642 -1.98 -8.60 -12.79
CA THR A 642 -3.05 -8.97 -11.88
C THR A 642 -2.65 -10.14 -10.99
N VAL A 643 -1.49 -10.79 -11.14
CA VAL A 643 -1.07 -11.99 -10.38
C VAL A 643 -0.68 -11.67 -8.93
N ALA A 644 -0.13 -10.48 -8.68
CA ALA A 644 0.33 -10.05 -7.36
C ALA A 644 -0.24 -8.66 -6.99
N PRO A 645 -0.27 -8.30 -5.69
CA PRO A 645 -0.66 -6.96 -5.26
C PRO A 645 0.21 -5.87 -5.92
N CYS A 646 -0.43 -4.93 -6.61
CA CYS A 646 0.26 -3.81 -7.25
C CYS A 646 0.06 -2.53 -6.43
N GLY A 647 1.08 -2.15 -5.65
CA GLY A 647 1.04 -0.93 -4.81
C GLY A 647 1.22 0.39 -5.57
N LYS A 648 1.89 0.30 -6.72
CA LYS A 648 2.21 1.40 -7.62
C LYS A 648 2.46 0.80 -9.00
N ARG A 649 1.81 1.35 -10.02
CA ARG A 649 2.07 1.00 -11.42
C ARG A 649 3.35 1.69 -11.87
N ASP A 650 4.08 1.03 -12.76
CA ASP A 650 5.11 1.71 -13.53
C ASP A 650 4.44 2.75 -14.45
N VAL A 651 5.14 3.86 -14.71
CA VAL A 651 4.70 4.85 -15.68
C VAL A 651 5.82 5.04 -16.67
N THR A 652 5.68 4.41 -17.83
CA THR A 652 6.63 4.50 -18.93
C THR A 652 6.20 5.59 -19.90
N THR A 653 7.20 6.14 -20.60
CA THR A 653 7.00 7.09 -21.71
C THR A 653 7.93 6.65 -22.83
N VAL A 654 7.40 5.83 -23.74
CA VAL A 654 8.18 5.19 -24.80
C VAL A 654 7.55 5.44 -26.18
N PRO A 655 8.34 5.54 -27.26
CA PRO A 655 7.81 5.79 -28.61
C PRO A 655 6.77 4.77 -29.06
N THR A 656 6.86 3.52 -28.58
CA THR A 656 5.90 2.45 -28.91
C THR A 656 4.48 2.75 -28.42
N GLN A 657 4.30 3.51 -27.34
CA GLN A 657 2.98 3.94 -26.87
C GLN A 657 2.32 4.92 -27.83
N ALA A 658 3.07 5.91 -28.33
CA ALA A 658 2.57 6.83 -29.34
C ALA A 658 2.23 6.10 -30.64
N LEU A 659 3.11 5.18 -31.08
CA LEU A 659 2.84 4.34 -32.25
C LEU A 659 1.62 3.44 -32.05
N ALA A 660 1.39 2.92 -30.83
CA ALA A 660 0.21 2.13 -30.52
C ALA A 660 -1.07 2.96 -30.73
N LEU A 661 -1.17 4.18 -30.19
CA LEU A 661 -2.34 5.04 -30.40
C LEU A 661 -2.55 5.43 -31.87
N LEU A 662 -1.46 5.70 -32.59
CA LEU A 662 -1.51 6.08 -34.01
C LEU A 662 -1.99 4.95 -34.92
N ASN A 663 -1.89 3.69 -34.51
CA ASN A 663 -2.21 2.53 -35.35
C ASN A 663 -3.35 1.66 -34.79
N ASN A 664 -3.88 2.00 -33.61
CA ASN A 664 -4.93 1.21 -32.98
C ASN A 664 -6.30 1.47 -33.62
N SER A 665 -7.05 0.42 -33.96
CA SER A 665 -8.38 0.54 -34.55
C SER A 665 -9.37 1.26 -33.65
N PHE A 666 -9.30 1.08 -32.33
CA PHE A 666 -10.14 1.79 -31.36
C PHE A 666 -9.91 3.31 -31.41
N SER A 667 -8.65 3.75 -31.53
CA SER A 667 -8.28 5.16 -31.66
C SER A 667 -8.84 5.77 -32.96
N HIS A 668 -8.78 5.02 -34.06
CA HIS A 668 -9.38 5.42 -35.33
C HIS A 668 -10.91 5.51 -35.22
N ASN A 669 -11.57 4.49 -34.67
CA ASN A 669 -13.02 4.48 -34.49
C ASN A 669 -13.50 5.66 -33.63
N CYS A 670 -12.79 5.99 -32.54
CA CYS A 670 -13.09 7.17 -31.72
C CYS A 670 -12.89 8.47 -32.49
N SER A 671 -11.87 8.56 -33.36
CA SER A 671 -11.63 9.72 -34.22
C SER A 671 -12.77 9.92 -35.23
N GLN A 672 -13.29 8.82 -35.78
CA GLN A 672 -14.44 8.83 -36.69
C GLN A 672 -15.72 9.29 -36.00
N ALA A 673 -16.00 8.74 -34.82
CA ALA A 673 -17.13 9.14 -34.01
C ALA A 673 -17.05 10.62 -33.58
N LEU A 674 -15.86 11.10 -33.19
CA LEU A 674 -15.63 12.52 -32.87
C LEU A 674 -15.87 13.43 -34.07
N ALA A 675 -15.35 13.08 -35.26
CA ALA A 675 -15.58 13.86 -36.48
C ALA A 675 -17.08 13.95 -36.81
N LYS A 676 -17.80 12.83 -36.70
CA LYS A 676 -19.25 12.78 -36.92
C LYS A 676 -19.99 13.69 -35.92
N ARG A 677 -19.66 13.61 -34.63
CA ARG A 677 -20.22 14.48 -33.57
C ARG A 677 -20.02 15.96 -33.88
N ILE A 678 -18.85 16.33 -34.40
CA ILE A 678 -18.52 17.72 -34.78
C ILE A 678 -19.40 18.19 -35.95
N VAL A 679 -19.54 17.38 -37.00
CA VAL A 679 -20.37 17.72 -38.18
C VAL A 679 -21.84 17.91 -37.76
N GLU A 680 -22.36 17.03 -36.91
CA GLU A 680 -23.72 17.13 -36.38
C GLU A 680 -23.94 18.39 -35.53
N SER A 681 -22.89 18.91 -34.88
CA SER A 681 -22.96 20.08 -34.00
C SER A 681 -22.70 21.42 -34.71
N ALA A 682 -21.83 21.47 -35.72
CA ALA A 682 -21.37 22.71 -36.37
C ALA A 682 -21.94 22.96 -37.79
N GLY A 683 -22.55 21.97 -38.44
CA GLY A 683 -22.92 22.09 -39.85
C GLY A 683 -21.69 22.23 -40.77
N ASP A 684 -21.74 23.11 -41.76
CA ASP A 684 -20.73 23.23 -42.83
C ASP A 684 -19.61 24.27 -42.59
N ASP A 685 -19.60 24.96 -41.45
CA ASP A 685 -18.55 25.96 -41.16
C ASP A 685 -17.25 25.31 -40.65
N SER A 686 -16.22 25.30 -41.50
CA SER A 686 -14.90 24.76 -41.18
C SER A 686 -14.26 25.39 -39.94
N ALA A 687 -14.41 26.70 -39.74
CA ALA A 687 -13.80 27.37 -38.60
C ALA A 687 -14.43 26.91 -37.27
N THR A 688 -15.76 26.78 -37.24
CA THR A 688 -16.50 26.22 -36.11
C THR A 688 -16.19 24.73 -35.91
N ARG A 689 -16.06 23.93 -36.98
CA ARG A 689 -15.65 22.51 -36.88
C ARG A 689 -14.30 22.36 -36.16
N VAL A 690 -13.29 23.15 -36.54
CA VAL A 690 -11.97 23.16 -35.87
C VAL A 690 -12.11 23.56 -34.40
N LYS A 691 -12.90 24.59 -34.10
CA LYS A 691 -13.11 25.04 -32.72
C LYS A 691 -13.73 23.92 -31.86
N LEU A 692 -14.78 23.25 -32.36
CA LEU A 692 -15.41 22.13 -31.66
C LEU A 692 -14.45 20.95 -31.47
N ALA A 693 -13.57 20.67 -32.44
CA ALA A 693 -12.57 19.61 -32.31
C ALA A 693 -11.67 19.81 -31.07
N TRP A 694 -11.18 21.03 -30.87
CA TRP A 694 -10.40 21.38 -29.67
C TRP A 694 -11.23 21.37 -28.38
N GLN A 695 -12.48 21.82 -28.45
CA GLN A 695 -13.35 21.86 -27.28
C GLN A 695 -13.70 20.44 -26.79
N PHE A 696 -14.04 19.53 -27.69
CA PHE A 696 -14.36 18.15 -27.33
C PHE A 696 -13.14 17.32 -26.96
N ALA A 697 -12.00 17.50 -27.65
CA ALA A 697 -10.80 16.71 -27.36
C ALA A 697 -9.98 17.26 -26.17
N LEU A 698 -9.84 18.58 -26.05
CA LEU A 698 -8.89 19.23 -25.12
C LEU A 698 -9.56 20.16 -24.11
N GLY A 699 -10.88 20.35 -24.15
CA GLY A 699 -11.61 21.19 -23.20
C GLY A 699 -11.24 22.68 -23.26
N ARG A 700 -10.78 23.17 -24.42
CA ARG A 700 -10.47 24.59 -24.65
C ARG A 700 -10.71 24.99 -26.10
N ALA A 701 -10.64 26.30 -26.38
CA ALA A 701 -10.53 26.78 -27.75
C ALA A 701 -9.10 26.62 -28.31
N PRO A 702 -8.93 26.46 -29.63
CA PRO A 702 -7.62 26.51 -30.27
C PRO A 702 -7.05 27.93 -30.18
N THR A 703 -5.73 28.03 -30.06
CA THR A 703 -5.01 29.30 -30.27
C THR A 703 -5.10 29.73 -31.73
N ALA A 704 -4.82 30.99 -32.03
CA ALA A 704 -4.82 31.49 -33.40
C ALA A 704 -3.82 30.73 -34.31
N SER A 705 -2.72 30.22 -33.75
CA SER A 705 -1.75 29.41 -34.51
C SER A 705 -2.28 28.00 -34.79
N GLU A 706 -2.87 27.35 -33.78
CA GLU A 706 -3.48 26.03 -33.94
C GLU A 706 -4.66 26.07 -34.90
N GLN A 707 -5.51 27.09 -34.84
CA GLN A 707 -6.61 27.28 -35.79
C GLN A 707 -6.11 27.33 -37.25
N ARG A 708 -5.03 28.08 -37.51
CA ARG A 708 -4.44 28.16 -38.86
C ARG A 708 -3.83 26.83 -39.31
N LEU A 709 -3.11 26.14 -38.43
CA LEU A 709 -2.51 24.84 -38.73
C LEU A 709 -3.57 23.77 -38.98
N ALA A 710 -4.64 23.75 -38.19
CA ALA A 710 -5.77 22.85 -38.37
C ALA A 710 -6.49 23.10 -39.70
N GLN A 711 -6.72 24.37 -40.07
CA GLN A 711 -7.33 24.69 -41.36
C GLN A 711 -6.43 24.23 -42.52
N ALA A 712 -5.12 24.47 -42.44
CA ALA A 712 -4.17 23.99 -43.45
C ALA A 712 -4.16 22.45 -43.55
N HIS A 713 -4.29 21.74 -42.42
CA HIS A 713 -4.39 20.28 -42.39
C HIS A 713 -5.67 19.78 -43.10
N LEU A 714 -6.81 20.43 -42.86
CA LEU A 714 -8.07 20.10 -43.54
C LEU A 714 -7.98 20.35 -45.04
N ASP A 715 -7.42 21.49 -45.46
CA ASP A 715 -7.24 21.86 -46.87
C ASP A 715 -6.30 20.89 -47.61
N GLU A 716 -5.22 20.44 -46.95
CA GLU A 716 -4.33 19.39 -47.49
C GLU A 716 -5.04 18.04 -47.58
N GLY A 717 -5.79 17.67 -46.53
CA GLY A 717 -6.60 16.45 -46.50
C GLY A 717 -7.60 16.42 -47.65
N HIS A 718 -8.29 17.54 -47.92
CA HIS A 718 -9.24 17.63 -49.04
C HIS A 718 -8.54 17.32 -50.37
N ARG A 719 -7.42 17.98 -50.66
CA ARG A 719 -6.65 17.75 -51.90
C ARG A 719 -6.16 16.30 -52.03
N ARG A 720 -5.80 15.67 -50.90
CA ARG A 720 -5.29 14.30 -50.88
C ARG A 720 -6.39 13.26 -51.09
N PHE A 721 -7.54 13.42 -50.44
CA PHE A 721 -8.63 12.44 -50.48
C PHE A 721 -9.57 12.64 -51.67
N GLU A 722 -9.60 13.82 -52.29
CA GLU A 722 -10.28 14.05 -53.58
C GLU A 722 -9.82 13.07 -54.68
N GLN A 723 -8.57 12.60 -54.62
CA GLN A 723 -8.01 11.68 -55.61
C GLN A 723 -8.50 10.24 -55.46
N THR A 724 -9.06 9.88 -54.30
CA THR A 724 -9.44 8.49 -53.95
C THR A 724 -10.91 8.31 -53.60
N ALA A 725 -11.66 9.39 -53.37
CA ALA A 725 -13.06 9.34 -52.95
C ALA A 725 -14.06 9.48 -54.11
N THR A 726 -15.27 8.95 -53.92
CA THR A 726 -16.38 9.01 -54.89
C THR A 726 -17.37 10.16 -54.62
N ASP A 727 -17.29 10.83 -53.47
CA ASP A 727 -18.14 11.99 -53.08
C ASP A 727 -17.37 12.97 -52.17
N MET A 728 -17.59 14.27 -52.34
CA MET A 728 -16.95 15.37 -51.60
C MET A 728 -17.29 15.36 -50.11
N ARG A 729 -18.50 14.95 -49.71
CA ARG A 729 -18.85 14.82 -48.28
C ARG A 729 -18.02 13.76 -47.58
N SER A 730 -17.65 12.69 -48.30
CA SER A 730 -16.73 11.67 -47.80
C SER A 730 -15.32 12.23 -47.62
N VAL A 731 -14.87 13.12 -48.52
CA VAL A 731 -13.55 13.78 -48.44
C VAL A 731 -13.48 14.69 -47.21
N GLU A 732 -14.47 15.56 -47.02
CA GLU A 732 -14.50 16.49 -45.88
C GLU A 732 -14.51 15.77 -44.54
N LEU A 733 -15.34 14.73 -44.43
CA LEU A 733 -15.39 13.92 -43.23
C LEU A 733 -14.04 13.24 -42.97
N THR A 734 -13.43 12.58 -43.96
CA THR A 734 -12.14 11.89 -43.80
C THR A 734 -11.01 12.85 -43.38
N SER A 735 -10.98 14.07 -43.91
CA SER A 735 -10.03 15.11 -43.46
C SER A 735 -10.23 15.49 -41.99
N LEU A 736 -11.48 15.62 -41.55
CA LEU A 736 -11.81 15.92 -40.16
C LEU A 736 -11.50 14.73 -39.23
N GLU A 737 -11.75 13.50 -39.66
CA GLU A 737 -11.36 12.27 -38.96
C GLU A 737 -9.84 12.26 -38.72
N SER A 738 -9.05 12.62 -39.73
CA SER A 738 -7.60 12.76 -39.62
C SER A 738 -7.19 13.82 -38.60
N LEU A 739 -7.83 14.99 -38.59
CA LEU A 739 -7.57 16.03 -37.58
C LEU A 739 -7.91 15.56 -36.16
N CYS A 740 -9.06 14.89 -35.99
CA CYS A 740 -9.47 14.30 -34.72
C CYS A 740 -8.45 13.27 -34.23
N HIS A 741 -7.94 12.43 -35.14
CA HIS A 741 -6.89 11.46 -34.86
C HIS A 741 -5.59 12.13 -34.40
N VAL A 742 -5.19 13.26 -35.00
CA VAL A 742 -4.04 14.04 -34.53
C VAL A 742 -4.27 14.53 -33.09
N LEU A 743 -5.44 15.09 -32.79
CA LEU A 743 -5.74 15.67 -31.48
C LEU A 743 -5.68 14.64 -30.34
N ILE A 744 -6.28 13.47 -30.52
CA ILE A 744 -6.27 12.40 -29.49
C ILE A 744 -4.88 11.77 -29.28
N ASN A 745 -3.93 12.02 -30.19
CA ASN A 745 -2.54 11.58 -30.10
C ASN A 745 -1.59 12.68 -29.58
N THR A 746 -2.10 13.86 -29.18
CA THR A 746 -1.27 14.93 -28.64
C THR A 746 -0.86 14.67 -27.19
N ASN A 747 0.27 15.25 -26.77
CA ASN A 747 0.69 15.23 -25.37
C ASN A 747 -0.37 15.86 -24.45
N GLU A 748 -1.05 16.93 -24.87
CA GLU A 748 -2.10 17.58 -24.07
C GLU A 748 -3.32 16.65 -23.84
N PHE A 749 -3.60 15.72 -24.75
CA PHE A 749 -4.64 14.73 -24.56
C PHE A 749 -4.24 13.67 -23.52
N VAL A 750 -2.98 13.20 -23.57
CA VAL A 750 -2.48 12.08 -22.75
C VAL A 750 -1.92 12.53 -21.39
N TYR A 751 -1.62 13.82 -21.20
CA TYR A 751 -1.14 14.39 -19.95
C TYR A 751 -2.20 15.29 -19.28
N VAL A 752 -2.14 15.36 -17.96
CA VAL A 752 -3.10 16.11 -17.13
C VAL A 752 -2.84 17.62 -17.17
N ASP A 753 -1.59 18.05 -17.05
CA ASP A 753 -1.15 19.44 -16.80
C ASP A 753 -0.35 20.09 -17.94
#